data_AF-A0A925RFQ0-F1
#
_entry.id   AF-A0A925RFQ0-F1
#
_cell.length_a   1.000
_cell.length_b   1.000
_cell.length_c   1.000
_cell.angle_alpha   90.00
_cell.angle_beta   90.00
_cell.angle_gamma   90.00
#
_symmetry.space_group_name_H-M   'P 1'
#
loop_
_entity.id
_entity.type
_entity.pdbx_description
1 polymer ?
#
loop_
_entity_poly.entity_id
_entity_poly.type
_entity_poly.pdbx_seq_one_letter_code
_entity_poly.pdbx_strand_id
1 'polypeptide(L)'
;LTIPLCTLAAAIVMKLCGFSLNIFSLGGLAISVGQAIDTSVVILENVSKRVETLKLDGLDQHNGNGHQNGNGNGNGRRDRARTVITAVEESSREVESSLVASTAANLVSVLPFILVGGFVSLLFNELILTICFAVIASLVVALTVVPMLSARLFAIEWSSGLNRLWLLRAFNQRLDGLTRSYGNTLAKVIRRRAIVIITAFIVLGGSGVVMAGQIPQEILPRISTGQANVNVQFPPGTSLETNRRVMAAVDDVLLKQPETDYVFTTAGGSLFGTNVSANPSRSSGSVTLREGSDVVDFTERVTREMNKLNLAGIRVRVSAGSVRGLTLNNSPLRGAEVDVVLQGEDADALRQAGRQVLSALDEQVTLSAFRPDADDRQPEVQIRPDWERANALGLTTQEIGSTIQTAIEGSVPTQLQRSERLVDVRVQLNQDLLKQPSQLAQLPLFVDNNALVRLSDVAKIEEGQAPGEIQRINQRGVFLIAGNLNKGASLGAALEEVQQIVSKLDLPDGVTVLPSYAGQTNKELQSALGVLGGLAAFLVFVVMAVQYNSLIDPLVIILTVPLALAGGILGLFVTQTAIGITVVVGAVLLVGIVVNNAIIMVETANQLREEEGLDRTTAIMKAAPQRLRPILMTTITTVLGLFPLALGIGEGSEFLQPLGVVVFSGLSLATVLTLFIIPCFYVLLHDIFKRDMDLGQLVNRTRSLVLSGRK
;
A
#
# COMPACT_ATOMS: atom_id res chain seq x y z
N LEU A 1 -11.06 -19.88 20.41
CA LEU A 1 -11.76 -20.65 19.35
C LEU A 1 -12.21 -19.76 18.19
N THR A 2 -12.60 -18.51 18.46
CA THR A 2 -12.99 -17.54 17.42
C THR A 2 -11.94 -17.38 16.31
N ILE A 3 -10.69 -17.10 16.66
CA ILE A 3 -9.60 -16.89 15.68
C ILE A 3 -9.51 -18.03 14.65
N PRO A 4 -9.25 -19.31 15.03
CA PRO A 4 -9.09 -20.38 14.05
C PRO A 4 -10.35 -20.66 13.22
N LEU A 5 -11.55 -20.47 13.79
CA LEU A 5 -12.79 -20.62 13.02
C LEU A 5 -12.95 -19.51 11.98
N CYS A 6 -12.69 -18.26 12.35
CA CYS A 6 -12.83 -17.12 11.44
C CYS A 6 -11.79 -17.18 10.33
N THR A 7 -10.53 -17.51 10.65
CA THR A 7 -9.48 -17.67 9.65
C THR A 7 -9.77 -18.83 8.70
N LEU A 8 -10.29 -19.95 9.21
CA LEU A 8 -10.67 -21.10 8.39
C LEU A 8 -11.86 -20.76 7.48
N ALA A 9 -12.90 -20.11 8.01
CA ALA A 9 -14.05 -19.68 7.23
C ALA A 9 -13.65 -18.69 6.13
N ALA A 10 -12.81 -17.70 6.45
CA ALA A 10 -12.27 -16.77 5.46
C ALA A 10 -11.47 -17.50 4.37
N ALA A 11 -10.60 -18.45 4.74
CA ALA A 11 -9.84 -19.24 3.77
C ALA A 11 -10.74 -20.12 2.86
N ILE A 12 -11.83 -20.68 3.40
CA ILE A 12 -12.82 -21.44 2.61
C ILE A 12 -13.49 -20.51 1.59
N VAL A 13 -13.95 -19.33 2.01
CA VAL A 13 -14.61 -18.38 1.12
C VAL A 13 -13.63 -17.86 0.06
N MET A 14 -12.38 -17.56 0.44
CA MET A 14 -11.33 -17.19 -0.51
C MET A 14 -11.15 -18.26 -1.60
N LYS A 15 -11.09 -19.55 -1.21
CA LYS A 15 -10.98 -20.66 -2.16
C LYS A 15 -12.19 -20.74 -3.10
N LEU A 16 -13.40 -20.50 -2.59
CA LEU A 16 -14.63 -20.47 -3.40
C LEU A 16 -14.65 -19.30 -4.39
N CYS A 17 -14.06 -18.16 -4.02
CA CYS A 17 -13.92 -17.00 -4.90
C CYS A 17 -12.71 -17.07 -5.85
N GLY A 18 -11.88 -18.11 -5.77
CA GLY A 18 -10.70 -18.29 -6.62
C GLY A 18 -9.49 -17.42 -6.22
N PHE A 19 -9.46 -16.90 -5.00
CA PHE A 19 -8.32 -16.11 -4.51
C PHE A 19 -7.16 -16.99 -4.06
N SER A 20 -5.95 -16.46 -4.27
CA SER A 20 -4.69 -17.12 -3.88
C SER A 20 -4.29 -16.79 -2.44
N LEU A 21 -3.38 -17.59 -1.87
CA LEU A 21 -2.65 -17.21 -0.66
C LEU A 21 -1.38 -16.47 -1.05
N ASN A 22 -1.39 -15.16 -0.90
CA ASN A 22 -0.25 -14.27 -1.09
C ASN A 22 -0.11 -13.28 0.08
N ILE A 23 0.89 -12.41 0.02
CA ILE A 23 1.21 -11.46 1.09
C ILE A 23 0.03 -10.53 1.45
N PHE A 24 -0.77 -10.10 0.47
CA PHE A 24 -1.92 -9.24 0.69
C PHE A 24 -3.07 -9.98 1.37
N SER A 25 -3.41 -11.18 0.88
CA SER A 25 -4.44 -12.01 1.51
C SER A 25 -4.06 -12.48 2.93
N LEU A 26 -2.79 -12.85 3.15
CA LEU A 26 -2.25 -13.19 4.47
C LEU A 26 -2.23 -11.97 5.40
N GLY A 27 -1.89 -10.79 4.88
CA GLY A 27 -2.04 -9.52 5.57
C GLY A 27 -3.48 -9.27 6.04
N GLY A 28 -4.45 -9.58 5.18
CA GLY A 28 -5.87 -9.45 5.48
C GLY A 28 -6.31 -10.37 6.61
N LEU A 29 -5.85 -11.63 6.57
CA LEU A 29 -6.06 -12.57 7.68
C LEU A 29 -5.41 -12.07 8.97
N ALA A 30 -4.17 -11.59 8.91
CA ALA A 30 -3.44 -11.09 10.09
C ALA A 30 -4.15 -9.90 10.74
N ILE A 31 -4.59 -8.91 9.96
CA ILE A 31 -5.38 -7.76 10.44
C ILE A 31 -6.71 -8.23 11.04
N SER A 32 -7.35 -9.20 10.38
CA SER A 32 -8.65 -9.72 10.82
C SER A 32 -8.58 -10.46 12.15
N VAL A 33 -7.41 -10.97 12.60
CA VAL A 33 -7.29 -11.61 13.91
C VAL A 33 -7.70 -10.67 15.03
N GLY A 34 -7.24 -9.41 14.99
CA GLY A 34 -7.56 -8.40 15.99
C GLY A 34 -9.04 -8.00 15.97
N GLN A 35 -9.63 -7.88 14.77
CA GLN A 35 -11.05 -7.55 14.61
C GLN A 35 -11.98 -8.73 14.92
N ALA A 36 -11.59 -9.95 14.58
CA ALA A 36 -12.43 -11.13 14.77
C ALA A 36 -12.68 -11.43 16.26
N ILE A 37 -11.70 -11.11 17.10
CA ILE A 37 -11.81 -11.28 18.56
C ILE A 37 -12.73 -10.21 19.18
N ASP A 38 -12.74 -9.00 18.63
CA ASP A 38 -13.47 -7.84 19.14
C ASP A 38 -14.95 -8.18 19.43
N THR A 39 -15.67 -8.64 18.39
CA THR A 39 -17.09 -9.02 18.49
C THR A 39 -17.34 -10.11 19.53
N SER A 40 -16.44 -11.09 19.64
CA SER A 40 -16.56 -12.18 20.61
C SER A 40 -16.30 -11.72 22.04
N VAL A 41 -15.34 -10.81 22.25
CA VAL A 41 -14.99 -10.27 23.56
C VAL A 41 -16.13 -9.42 24.12
N VAL A 42 -16.78 -8.62 23.28
CA VAL A 42 -17.94 -7.80 23.70
C VAL A 42 -19.08 -8.68 24.22
N ILE A 43 -19.41 -9.77 23.52
CA ILE A 43 -20.44 -10.73 23.97
C ILE A 43 -20.02 -11.39 25.28
N LEU A 44 -18.77 -11.90 25.35
CA LEU A 44 -18.25 -12.57 26.54
C LEU A 44 -18.26 -11.66 27.77
N GLU A 45 -17.89 -10.40 27.63
CA GLU A 45 -17.87 -9.43 28.73
C GLU A 45 -19.29 -9.12 29.23
N ASN A 46 -20.27 -8.95 28.33
CA ASN A 46 -21.66 -8.74 28.76
C ASN A 46 -22.25 -9.98 29.44
N VAL A 47 -22.01 -11.17 28.87
CA VAL A 47 -22.43 -12.44 29.48
C VAL A 47 -21.76 -12.64 30.84
N SER A 48 -20.45 -12.40 30.94
CA SER A 48 -19.70 -12.52 32.20
C SER A 48 -20.26 -11.60 33.27
N LYS A 49 -20.53 -10.33 32.94
CA LYS A 49 -21.13 -9.37 33.89
C LYS A 49 -22.49 -9.84 34.38
N ARG A 50 -23.40 -10.26 33.49
CA ARG A 50 -24.74 -10.73 33.89
C ARG A 50 -24.66 -11.96 34.80
N VAL A 51 -23.80 -12.92 34.46
CA VAL A 51 -23.61 -14.14 35.26
C VAL A 51 -22.99 -13.83 36.63
N GLU A 52 -22.10 -12.85 36.72
CA GLU A 52 -21.53 -12.40 37.99
C GLU A 52 -22.57 -11.73 38.89
N THR A 53 -23.43 -10.86 38.33
CA THR A 53 -24.56 -10.26 39.06
C THR A 53 -25.50 -11.34 39.61
N LEU A 54 -25.85 -12.35 38.81
CA LEU A 54 -26.70 -13.46 39.25
C LEU A 54 -26.08 -14.32 40.36
N LYS A 55 -24.73 -14.46 40.38
CA LYS A 55 -24.04 -15.16 41.47
C LYS A 55 -24.09 -14.36 42.78
N LEU A 56 -24.03 -13.03 42.70
CA LEU A 56 -24.14 -12.14 43.85
C LEU A 56 -25.57 -12.16 44.43
N ASP A 57 -26.59 -12.01 43.57
CA ASP A 57 -28.00 -12.05 43.99
C ASP A 57 -28.40 -13.41 44.59
N GLY A 58 -27.83 -14.51 44.07
CA GLY A 58 -28.04 -15.86 44.61
C GLY A 58 -27.37 -16.11 45.97
N LEU A 59 -26.30 -15.37 46.31
CA LEU A 59 -25.67 -15.43 47.64
C LEU A 59 -26.50 -14.68 48.68
N ASP A 60 -27.15 -13.59 48.30
CA ASP A 60 -28.01 -12.80 49.20
C ASP A 60 -29.32 -13.52 49.54
N GLN A 61 -29.91 -14.27 48.60
CA GLN A 61 -31.13 -15.05 48.87
C GLN A 61 -30.90 -16.27 49.79
N HIS A 62 -29.70 -16.86 49.81
CA HIS A 62 -29.39 -18.00 50.69
C HIS A 62 -29.11 -17.63 52.14
N ASN A 63 -28.86 -16.34 52.45
CA ASN A 63 -28.72 -15.87 53.82
C ASN A 63 -30.06 -15.40 54.44
N GLY A 64 -31.15 -15.37 53.66
CA GLY A 64 -32.40 -14.71 54.04
C GLY A 64 -33.58 -15.58 54.47
N ASN A 65 -33.59 -16.90 54.23
CA ASN A 65 -34.73 -17.74 54.63
C ASN A 65 -34.31 -19.10 55.20
N GLY A 66 -34.64 -19.29 56.48
CA GLY A 66 -34.52 -20.57 57.18
C GLY A 66 -35.55 -21.59 56.72
N HIS A 67 -35.13 -22.86 56.78
CA HIS A 67 -35.93 -24.10 56.77
C HIS A 67 -36.94 -24.34 55.64
N GLN A 68 -36.66 -25.34 54.79
CA GLN A 68 -37.30 -26.67 54.85
C GLN A 68 -36.81 -27.66 53.78
N ASN A 69 -36.65 -28.91 54.22
CA ASN A 69 -36.79 -30.21 53.54
C ASN A 69 -36.08 -30.53 52.21
N GLY A 70 -35.04 -31.39 52.33
CA GLY A 70 -35.21 -32.83 52.09
C GLY A 70 -35.55 -33.32 50.68
N ASN A 71 -34.60 -34.04 50.07
CA ASN A 71 -34.70 -34.91 48.89
C ASN A 71 -34.90 -34.24 47.51
N GLY A 72 -33.78 -34.01 46.82
CA GLY A 72 -33.80 -33.61 45.41
C GLY A 72 -32.41 -33.37 44.81
N ASN A 73 -31.47 -34.29 45.00
CA ASN A 73 -30.04 -34.10 44.64
C ASN A 73 -29.73 -34.04 43.12
N GLY A 74 -30.73 -33.81 42.27
CA GLY A 74 -30.61 -33.69 40.81
C GLY A 74 -31.27 -32.45 40.18
N ASN A 75 -32.16 -31.73 40.89
CA ASN A 75 -32.88 -30.59 40.31
C ASN A 75 -32.10 -29.27 40.40
N GLY A 76 -31.38 -29.01 41.50
CA GLY A 76 -30.66 -27.74 41.69
C GLY A 76 -29.59 -27.45 40.62
N ARG A 77 -28.93 -28.49 40.08
CA ARG A 77 -27.98 -28.33 38.95
C ARG A 77 -28.67 -28.04 37.62
N ARG A 78 -29.85 -28.62 37.38
CA ARG A 78 -30.63 -28.39 36.16
C ARG A 78 -31.27 -27.01 36.15
N ASP A 79 -31.78 -26.55 37.28
CA ASP A 79 -32.39 -25.23 37.41
C ASP A 79 -31.34 -24.13 37.26
N ARG A 80 -30.17 -24.28 37.90
CA ARG A 80 -29.05 -23.33 37.74
C ARG A 80 -28.50 -23.30 36.31
N ALA A 81 -28.37 -24.45 35.65
CA ALA A 81 -27.95 -24.52 34.25
C ALA A 81 -28.96 -23.80 33.34
N ARG A 82 -30.27 -23.96 33.59
CA ARG A 82 -31.31 -23.21 32.88
C ARG A 82 -31.21 -21.70 33.12
N THR A 83 -31.01 -21.26 34.36
CA THR A 83 -30.83 -19.84 34.69
C THR A 83 -29.62 -19.24 33.97
N VAL A 84 -28.48 -19.96 33.92
CA VAL A 84 -27.29 -19.50 33.19
C VAL A 84 -27.55 -19.44 31.68
N ILE A 85 -28.25 -20.43 31.10
CA ILE A 85 -28.62 -20.41 29.67
C ILE A 85 -29.49 -19.20 29.35
N THR A 86 -30.57 -18.96 30.11
CA THR A 86 -31.47 -17.82 29.89
C THR A 86 -30.74 -16.49 30.06
N ALA A 87 -29.86 -16.38 31.07
CA ALA A 87 -29.07 -15.17 31.29
C ALA A 87 -28.10 -14.89 30.13
N VAL A 88 -27.46 -15.94 29.59
CA VAL A 88 -26.57 -15.83 28.42
C VAL A 88 -27.38 -15.41 27.19
N GLU A 89 -28.58 -15.97 27.00
CA GLU A 89 -29.46 -15.64 25.88
C GLU A 89 -29.92 -14.18 25.91
N GLU A 90 -30.44 -13.70 27.04
CA GLU A 90 -30.82 -12.29 27.21
C GLU A 90 -29.64 -11.35 27.01
N SER A 91 -28.50 -11.65 27.63
CA SER A 91 -27.29 -10.80 27.52
C SER A 91 -26.74 -10.75 26.10
N SER A 92 -26.90 -11.83 25.33
CA SER A 92 -26.44 -11.87 23.94
C SER A 92 -27.37 -11.07 23.03
N ARG A 93 -28.69 -11.15 23.25
CA ARG A 93 -29.70 -10.38 22.50
C ARG A 93 -29.55 -8.86 22.73
N GLU A 94 -29.16 -8.45 23.93
CA GLU A 94 -28.95 -7.03 24.29
C GLU A 94 -27.91 -6.34 23.40
N VAL A 95 -26.89 -7.08 22.94
CA VAL A 95 -25.78 -6.52 22.15
C VAL A 95 -25.77 -6.92 20.69
N GLU A 96 -26.62 -7.85 20.27
CA GLU A 96 -26.72 -8.32 18.89
C GLU A 96 -26.86 -7.17 17.90
N SER A 97 -27.82 -6.26 18.12
CA SER A 97 -28.06 -5.09 17.26
C SER A 97 -26.81 -4.22 17.11
N SER A 98 -26.12 -3.94 18.23
CA SER A 98 -24.90 -3.12 18.23
C SER A 98 -23.74 -3.76 17.47
N LEU A 99 -23.62 -5.09 17.54
CA LEU A 99 -22.55 -5.84 16.88
C LEU A 99 -22.81 -5.97 15.38
N VAL A 100 -24.06 -6.18 14.97
CA VAL A 100 -24.46 -6.17 13.56
C VAL A 100 -24.20 -4.79 12.96
N ALA A 101 -24.61 -3.72 13.66
CA ALA A 101 -24.40 -2.34 13.22
C ALA A 101 -22.91 -2.01 13.04
N SER A 102 -22.10 -2.38 14.03
CA SER A 102 -20.64 -2.21 13.99
C SER A 102 -19.99 -2.97 12.83
N THR A 103 -20.37 -4.24 12.65
CA THR A 103 -19.85 -5.09 11.57
C THR A 103 -20.24 -4.51 10.21
N ALA A 104 -21.49 -4.07 10.06
CA ALA A 104 -21.97 -3.43 8.84
C ALA A 104 -21.22 -2.13 8.54
N ALA A 105 -20.98 -1.28 9.54
CA ALA A 105 -20.19 -0.07 9.38
C ALA A 105 -18.74 -0.37 8.92
N ASN A 106 -18.11 -1.39 9.49
CA ASN A 106 -16.78 -1.83 9.07
C ASN A 106 -16.78 -2.33 7.60
N LEU A 107 -17.70 -3.22 7.23
CA LEU A 107 -17.83 -3.74 5.86
C LEU A 107 -18.13 -2.65 4.83
N VAL A 108 -18.96 -1.68 5.20
CA VAL A 108 -19.37 -0.59 4.31
C VAL A 108 -18.25 0.45 4.17
N SER A 109 -17.42 0.64 5.20
CA SER A 109 -16.27 1.54 5.12
C SER A 109 -15.29 1.15 4.00
N VAL A 110 -15.11 -0.15 3.76
CA VAL A 110 -14.19 -0.66 2.73
C VAL A 110 -14.85 -0.85 1.36
N LEU A 111 -16.18 -0.76 1.27
CA LEU A 111 -16.92 -0.95 0.01
C LEU A 111 -16.47 0.00 -1.13
N PRO A 112 -16.20 1.30 -0.90
CA PRO A 112 -15.67 2.20 -1.92
C PRO A 112 -14.43 1.67 -2.64
N PHE A 113 -13.53 1.01 -1.90
CA PHE A 113 -12.30 0.47 -2.46
C PHE A 113 -12.54 -0.69 -3.41
N ILE A 114 -13.53 -1.55 -3.11
CA ILE A 114 -13.89 -2.69 -3.97
C ILE A 114 -14.46 -2.19 -5.31
N LEU A 115 -15.12 -1.03 -5.30
CA LEU A 115 -15.73 -0.42 -6.49
C LEU A 115 -14.73 0.34 -7.37
N VAL A 116 -13.57 0.71 -6.83
CA VAL A 116 -12.54 1.39 -7.62
C VAL A 116 -11.79 0.38 -8.48
N GLY A 117 -11.65 0.68 -9.77
CA GLY A 117 -10.89 -0.12 -10.73
C GLY A 117 -9.40 0.22 -10.77
N GLY A 118 -8.67 -0.44 -11.68
CA GLY A 118 -7.26 -0.14 -11.96
C GLY A 118 -6.26 -0.87 -11.04
N PHE A 119 -5.03 -0.35 -11.00
CA PHE A 119 -3.90 -0.97 -10.31
C PHE A 119 -4.13 -1.19 -8.80
N VAL A 120 -4.82 -0.25 -8.14
CA VAL A 120 -5.14 -0.35 -6.71
C VAL A 120 -6.00 -1.58 -6.41
N SER A 121 -7.00 -1.85 -7.26
CA SER A 121 -7.87 -3.02 -7.12
C SER A 121 -7.10 -4.33 -7.35
N LEU A 122 -6.20 -4.35 -8.35
CA LEU A 122 -5.40 -5.54 -8.64
C LEU A 122 -4.52 -5.99 -7.46
N LEU A 123 -4.02 -5.05 -6.64
CA LEU A 123 -3.16 -5.36 -5.50
C LEU A 123 -3.93 -5.57 -4.20
N PHE A 124 -4.93 -4.72 -3.91
CA PHE A 124 -5.54 -4.64 -2.58
C PHE A 124 -6.91 -5.29 -2.47
N ASN A 125 -7.54 -5.70 -3.58
CA ASN A 125 -8.87 -6.31 -3.51
C ASN A 125 -8.83 -7.63 -2.73
N GLU A 126 -7.79 -8.44 -2.89
CA GLU A 126 -7.61 -9.66 -2.08
C GLU A 126 -7.41 -9.34 -0.59
N LEU A 127 -6.63 -8.31 -0.25
CA LEU A 127 -6.45 -7.86 1.13
C LEU A 127 -7.81 -7.49 1.76
N ILE A 128 -8.57 -6.64 1.07
CA ILE A 128 -9.83 -6.07 1.58
C ILE A 128 -10.92 -7.14 1.68
N LEU A 129 -11.08 -7.96 0.63
CA LEU A 129 -12.08 -9.03 0.64
C LEU A 129 -11.78 -10.08 1.70
N THR A 130 -10.52 -10.43 1.92
CA THR A 130 -10.15 -11.35 2.99
C THR A 130 -10.50 -10.78 4.38
N ILE A 131 -10.33 -9.48 4.61
CA ILE A 131 -10.80 -8.81 5.83
C ILE A 131 -12.33 -8.90 5.91
N CYS A 132 -13.06 -8.59 4.84
CA CYS A 132 -14.53 -8.69 4.81
C CYS A 132 -15.02 -10.10 5.16
N PHE A 133 -14.43 -11.14 4.56
CA PHE A 133 -14.81 -12.53 4.83
C PHE A 133 -14.54 -12.92 6.29
N ALA A 134 -13.42 -12.49 6.84
CA ALA A 134 -13.09 -12.75 8.23
C ALA A 134 -14.00 -12.00 9.22
N VAL A 135 -14.36 -10.75 8.92
CA VAL A 135 -15.29 -9.93 9.72
C VAL A 135 -16.72 -10.48 9.68
N ILE A 136 -17.18 -10.94 8.51
CA ILE A 136 -18.48 -11.62 8.39
C ILE A 136 -18.46 -12.94 9.19
N ALA A 137 -17.39 -13.72 9.04
CA ALA A 137 -17.22 -14.96 9.79
C ALA A 137 -17.16 -14.70 11.30
N SER A 138 -16.52 -13.62 11.76
CA SER A 138 -16.45 -13.28 13.18
C SER A 138 -17.81 -12.89 13.75
N LEU A 139 -18.66 -12.19 12.99
CA LEU A 139 -20.02 -11.91 13.41
C LEU A 139 -20.83 -13.21 13.58
N VAL A 140 -20.75 -14.12 12.60
CA VAL A 140 -21.45 -15.42 12.65
C VAL A 140 -20.98 -16.23 13.87
N VAL A 141 -19.66 -16.32 14.08
CA VAL A 141 -19.08 -17.05 15.22
C VAL A 141 -19.44 -16.39 16.55
N ALA A 142 -19.42 -15.06 16.62
CA ALA A 142 -19.79 -14.31 17.80
C ALA A 142 -21.27 -14.49 18.16
N LEU A 143 -22.19 -14.49 17.21
CA LEU A 143 -23.62 -14.65 17.52
C LEU A 143 -24.05 -16.11 17.77
N THR A 144 -23.30 -17.09 17.28
CA THR A 144 -23.68 -18.51 17.39
C THR A 144 -22.81 -19.31 18.37
N VAL A 145 -21.50 -19.39 18.09
CA VAL A 145 -20.58 -20.27 18.80
C VAL A 145 -20.24 -19.72 20.19
N VAL A 146 -20.07 -18.40 20.32
CA VAL A 146 -19.66 -17.78 21.59
C VAL A 146 -20.74 -17.90 22.68
N PRO A 147 -22.02 -17.54 22.46
CA PRO A 147 -23.08 -17.74 23.44
C PRO A 147 -23.28 -19.21 23.78
N MET A 148 -23.26 -20.09 22.76
CA MET A 148 -23.45 -21.54 22.93
C MET A 148 -22.37 -22.15 23.83
N LEU A 149 -21.10 -21.82 23.60
CA LEU A 149 -20.00 -22.29 24.43
C LEU A 149 -20.01 -21.63 25.81
N SER A 150 -20.33 -20.34 25.91
CA SER A 150 -20.42 -19.63 27.18
C SER A 150 -21.47 -20.26 28.08
N ALA A 151 -22.67 -20.54 27.55
CA ALA A 151 -23.73 -21.19 28.30
C ALA A 151 -23.32 -22.56 28.88
N ARG A 152 -22.52 -23.35 28.13
CA ARG A 152 -22.01 -24.63 28.61
C ARG A 152 -20.85 -24.50 29.60
N LEU A 153 -19.90 -23.60 29.33
CA LEU A 153 -18.69 -23.44 30.15
C LEU A 153 -19.00 -22.75 31.49
N PHE A 154 -19.84 -21.72 31.51
CA PHE A 154 -20.24 -21.05 32.74
C PHE A 154 -21.15 -21.90 33.64
N ALA A 155 -21.76 -22.96 33.10
CA ALA A 155 -22.50 -23.96 33.88
C ALA A 155 -21.58 -24.94 34.65
N ILE A 156 -20.28 -25.00 34.33
CA ILE A 156 -19.31 -25.86 35.02
C ILE A 156 -18.82 -25.16 36.29
N GLU A 157 -19.00 -25.79 37.45
CA GLU A 157 -18.56 -25.29 38.77
C GLU A 157 -17.05 -25.50 38.99
N TRP A 158 -16.21 -24.97 38.10
CA TRP A 158 -14.77 -24.99 38.30
C TRP A 158 -14.22 -23.57 38.33
N SER A 159 -13.84 -23.09 39.52
CA SER A 159 -13.09 -21.85 39.65
C SER A 159 -11.61 -22.18 39.73
N SER A 160 -10.83 -21.82 38.71
CA SER A 160 -9.39 -22.12 38.64
C SER A 160 -8.55 -21.43 39.73
N GLY A 161 -9.15 -20.62 40.61
CA GLY A 161 -8.45 -19.88 41.65
C GLY A 161 -7.51 -18.78 41.13
N LEU A 162 -7.29 -18.68 39.80
CA LEU A 162 -6.43 -17.68 39.15
C LEU A 162 -6.80 -16.25 39.54
N ASN A 163 -8.09 -15.95 39.76
CA ASN A 163 -8.54 -14.63 40.22
C ASN A 163 -8.04 -14.26 41.64
N ARG A 164 -7.43 -15.20 42.37
CA ARG A 164 -6.76 -14.96 43.67
C ARG A 164 -5.25 -14.68 43.53
N LEU A 165 -4.66 -14.86 42.34
CA LEU A 165 -3.27 -14.45 42.10
C LEU A 165 -3.14 -12.95 42.35
N TRP A 166 -2.12 -12.57 43.12
CA TRP A 166 -1.92 -11.19 43.55
C TRP A 166 -1.82 -10.22 42.35
N LEU A 167 -1.21 -10.66 41.24
CA LEU A 167 -1.05 -9.88 40.01
C LEU A 167 -2.41 -9.56 39.35
N LEU A 168 -3.26 -10.58 39.17
CA LEU A 168 -4.58 -10.41 38.54
C LEU A 168 -5.54 -9.63 39.44
N ARG A 169 -5.47 -9.83 40.76
CA ARG A 169 -6.27 -9.07 41.72
C ARG A 169 -5.84 -7.60 41.77
N ALA A 170 -4.53 -7.33 41.79
CA ALA A 170 -4.01 -5.96 41.74
C ALA A 170 -4.37 -5.28 40.42
N PHE A 171 -4.35 -6.01 39.30
CA PHE A 171 -4.78 -5.50 38.00
C PHE A 171 -6.28 -5.13 37.99
N ASN A 172 -7.16 -6.03 38.41
CA ASN A 172 -8.61 -5.76 38.48
C ASN A 172 -8.92 -4.57 39.39
N GLN A 173 -8.31 -4.52 40.58
CA GLN A 173 -8.49 -3.39 41.51
C GLN A 173 -8.00 -2.06 40.92
N ARG A 174 -6.88 -2.07 40.20
CA ARG A 174 -6.39 -0.87 39.49
C ARG A 174 -7.34 -0.46 38.36
N LEU A 175 -7.89 -1.42 37.63
CA LEU A 175 -8.81 -1.15 36.53
C LEU A 175 -10.17 -0.62 37.03
N ASP A 176 -10.67 -1.12 38.15
CA ASP A 176 -11.86 -0.57 38.82
C ASP A 176 -11.58 0.84 39.36
N GLY A 177 -10.39 1.07 39.94
CA GLY A 177 -9.92 2.40 40.34
C GLY A 177 -9.82 3.38 39.17
N LEU A 178 -9.30 2.91 38.03
CA LEU A 178 -9.24 3.66 36.77
C LEU A 178 -10.64 4.02 36.29
N THR A 179 -11.59 3.10 36.37
CA THR A 179 -13.00 3.32 35.97
C THR A 179 -13.67 4.41 36.80
N ARG A 180 -13.46 4.40 38.12
CA ARG A 180 -13.97 5.46 39.03
C ARG A 180 -13.29 6.80 38.77
N SER A 181 -11.97 6.80 38.58
CA SER A 181 -11.20 8.02 38.27
C SER A 181 -11.62 8.62 36.93
N TYR A 182 -11.84 7.77 35.92
CA TYR A 182 -12.34 8.15 34.61
C TYR A 182 -13.71 8.82 34.72
N GLY A 183 -14.67 8.23 35.44
CA GLY A 183 -15.99 8.84 35.66
C GLY A 183 -15.89 10.23 36.31
N ASN A 184 -15.04 10.38 37.32
CA ASN A 184 -14.82 11.67 37.99
C ASN A 184 -14.15 12.70 37.07
N THR A 185 -13.23 12.27 36.22
CA THR A 185 -12.54 13.14 35.24
C THR A 185 -13.49 13.55 34.13
N LEU A 186 -14.28 12.61 33.62
CA LEU A 186 -15.30 12.85 32.62
C LEU A 186 -16.33 13.88 33.09
N ALA A 187 -16.77 13.81 34.35
CA ALA A 187 -17.68 14.79 34.95
C ALA A 187 -17.12 16.22 34.91
N LYS A 188 -15.79 16.40 35.01
CA LYS A 188 -15.11 17.71 34.88
C LYS A 188 -14.98 18.13 33.42
N VAL A 189 -14.65 17.19 32.54
CA VAL A 189 -14.48 17.40 31.10
C VAL A 189 -15.78 17.83 30.43
N ILE A 190 -16.91 17.17 30.73
CA ILE A 190 -18.22 17.50 30.15
C ILE A 190 -18.64 18.95 30.48
N ARG A 191 -18.31 19.47 31.66
CA ARG A 191 -18.60 20.89 32.01
C ARG A 191 -17.85 21.88 31.13
N ARG A 192 -16.70 21.49 30.57
CA ARG A 192 -15.86 22.30 29.67
C ARG A 192 -15.82 21.72 28.24
N ARG A 193 -16.87 20.99 27.85
CA ARG A 193 -16.96 20.24 26.58
C ARG A 193 -16.55 21.03 25.34
N ALA A 194 -16.98 22.29 25.22
CA ALA A 194 -16.65 23.12 24.05
C ALA A 194 -15.15 23.43 23.94
N ILE A 195 -14.49 23.74 25.08
CA ILE A 195 -13.06 24.01 25.12
C ILE A 195 -12.28 22.75 24.75
N VAL A 196 -12.69 21.59 25.26
CA VAL A 196 -12.02 20.31 25.00
C VAL A 196 -12.11 19.92 23.53
N ILE A 197 -13.28 20.06 22.91
CA ILE A 197 -13.48 19.80 21.48
C ILE A 197 -12.61 20.74 20.63
N ILE A 198 -12.67 22.05 20.89
CA ILE A 198 -11.90 23.05 20.14
C ILE A 198 -10.40 22.79 20.30
N THR A 199 -9.93 22.53 21.52
CA THR A 199 -8.52 22.24 21.78
C THR A 199 -8.09 20.97 21.06
N ALA A 200 -8.90 19.90 21.08
CA ALA A 200 -8.58 18.67 20.38
C ALA A 200 -8.47 18.89 18.86
N PHE A 201 -9.42 19.61 18.24
CA PHE A 201 -9.36 19.90 16.81
C PHE A 201 -8.21 20.83 16.42
N ILE A 202 -7.93 21.87 17.21
CA ILE A 202 -6.83 22.80 16.93
C ILE A 202 -5.48 22.11 17.12
N VAL A 203 -5.28 21.42 18.23
CA VAL A 203 -3.99 20.79 18.55
C VAL A 203 -3.76 19.62 17.61
N LEU A 204 -4.67 18.65 17.54
CA LEU A 204 -4.46 17.42 16.77
C LEU A 204 -4.75 17.59 15.28
N GLY A 205 -5.83 18.29 14.93
CA GLY A 205 -6.15 18.58 13.53
C GLY A 205 -5.13 19.52 12.91
N GLY A 206 -4.77 20.60 13.62
CA GLY A 206 -3.73 21.54 13.18
C GLY A 206 -2.36 20.88 13.08
N SER A 207 -1.92 20.14 14.10
CA SER A 207 -0.64 19.42 14.03
C SER A 207 -0.63 18.35 12.95
N GLY A 208 -1.74 17.63 12.76
CA GLY A 208 -1.86 16.58 11.76
C GLY A 208 -1.68 17.11 10.33
N VAL A 209 -2.27 18.26 10.00
CA VAL A 209 -2.10 18.87 8.66
C VAL A 209 -0.65 19.31 8.43
N VAL A 210 0.00 19.90 9.44
CA VAL A 210 1.41 20.30 9.35
C VAL A 210 2.33 19.09 9.20
N MET A 211 2.10 18.03 10.00
CA MET A 211 2.87 16.79 9.94
C MET A 211 2.70 16.08 8.59
N ALA A 212 1.47 16.03 8.06
CA ALA A 212 1.19 15.41 6.77
C ALA A 212 1.97 16.06 5.60
N GLY A 213 2.21 17.38 5.67
CA GLY A 213 3.03 18.08 4.68
C GLY A 213 4.52 17.76 4.72
N GLN A 214 5.02 17.18 5.82
CA GLN A 214 6.44 16.85 6.01
C GLN A 214 6.75 15.38 5.72
N ILE A 215 5.73 14.51 5.66
CA ILE A 215 5.91 13.08 5.42
C ILE A 215 6.15 12.85 3.92
N PRO A 216 7.15 12.05 3.52
CA PRO A 216 7.38 11.71 2.12
C PRO A 216 6.16 11.01 1.51
N GLN A 217 5.95 11.21 0.20
CA GLN A 217 4.88 10.55 -0.55
C GLN A 217 5.49 9.50 -1.49
N GLU A 218 4.92 8.30 -1.47
CA GLU A 218 5.30 7.21 -2.38
C GLU A 218 4.06 6.42 -2.80
N ILE A 219 4.09 5.77 -3.97
CA ILE A 219 2.91 5.01 -4.43
C ILE A 219 2.79 3.69 -3.65
N LEU A 220 3.88 2.93 -3.58
CA LEU A 220 4.04 1.76 -2.73
C LEU A 220 5.42 1.80 -2.05
N PRO A 221 5.55 1.22 -0.84
CA PRO A 221 6.83 1.06 -0.17
C PRO A 221 7.84 0.28 -0.98
N ARG A 222 9.10 0.69 -0.90
CA ARG A 222 10.22 -0.04 -1.47
C ARG A 222 10.46 -1.31 -0.62
N ILE A 223 10.48 -2.47 -1.28
CA ILE A 223 10.70 -3.76 -0.59
C ILE A 223 12.16 -4.12 -0.69
N SER A 224 12.73 -4.59 0.41
CA SER A 224 13.99 -5.31 0.37
C SER A 224 13.75 -6.70 -0.21
N THR A 225 14.05 -6.90 -1.49
CA THR A 225 13.95 -8.24 -2.12
C THR A 225 15.14 -9.14 -1.79
N GLY A 226 16.04 -8.71 -0.89
CA GLY A 226 17.34 -9.35 -0.66
C GLY A 226 18.25 -9.38 -1.90
N GLN A 227 17.93 -8.58 -2.92
CA GLN A 227 18.63 -8.55 -4.20
C GLN A 227 18.90 -7.11 -4.62
N ALA A 228 20.00 -6.91 -5.34
CA ALA A 228 20.35 -5.64 -5.98
C ALA A 228 20.66 -5.89 -7.46
N ASN A 229 20.24 -4.97 -8.32
CA ASN A 229 20.55 -4.99 -9.74
C ASN A 229 21.72 -4.07 -10.04
N VAL A 230 22.59 -4.52 -10.94
CA VAL A 230 23.73 -3.76 -11.46
C VAL A 230 23.49 -3.56 -12.94
N ASN A 231 23.53 -2.31 -13.39
CA ASN A 231 23.45 -1.96 -14.82
C ASN A 231 24.68 -1.13 -15.17
N VAL A 232 25.39 -1.55 -16.21
CA VAL A 232 26.59 -0.88 -16.70
C VAL A 232 26.37 -0.43 -18.13
N GLN A 233 26.55 0.86 -18.37
CA GLN A 233 26.48 1.46 -19.70
C GLN A 233 27.89 1.87 -20.13
N PHE A 234 28.29 1.44 -21.32
CA PHE A 234 29.60 1.69 -21.91
C PHE A 234 29.48 2.73 -23.03
N PRO A 235 30.56 3.50 -23.29
CA PRO A 235 30.64 4.37 -24.45
C PRO A 235 30.45 3.60 -25.78
N PRO A 236 29.86 4.25 -26.80
CA PRO A 236 29.79 3.69 -28.14
C PRO A 236 31.14 3.20 -28.67
N GLY A 237 31.13 2.05 -29.35
CA GLY A 237 32.35 1.44 -29.92
C GLY A 237 33.20 0.63 -28.92
N THR A 238 32.73 0.42 -27.68
CA THR A 238 33.41 -0.46 -26.72
C THR A 238 33.38 -1.91 -27.19
N SER A 239 34.53 -2.58 -27.24
CA SER A 239 34.59 -4.00 -27.60
C SER A 239 34.05 -4.90 -26.48
N LEU A 240 33.52 -6.06 -26.85
CA LEU A 240 33.04 -7.05 -25.87
C LEU A 240 34.15 -7.51 -24.91
N GLU A 241 35.40 -7.54 -25.37
CA GLU A 241 36.55 -7.90 -24.54
C GLU A 241 36.79 -6.84 -23.44
N THR A 242 36.80 -5.56 -23.81
CA THR A 242 36.92 -4.47 -22.84
C THR A 242 35.75 -4.47 -21.86
N ASN A 243 34.53 -4.70 -22.36
CA ASN A 243 33.35 -4.86 -21.54
C ASN A 243 33.54 -5.97 -20.49
N ARG A 244 33.95 -7.19 -20.91
CA ARG A 244 34.24 -8.31 -19.99
C ARG A 244 35.30 -7.99 -18.95
N ARG A 245 36.37 -7.27 -19.32
CA ARG A 245 37.41 -6.85 -18.37
C ARG A 245 36.86 -5.90 -17.30
N VAL A 246 36.03 -4.94 -17.69
CA VAL A 246 35.38 -4.01 -16.75
C VAL A 246 34.38 -4.74 -15.87
N MET A 247 33.57 -5.64 -16.44
CA MET A 247 32.63 -6.45 -15.67
C MET A 247 33.33 -7.35 -14.66
N ALA A 248 34.49 -7.92 -14.99
CA ALA A 248 35.29 -8.68 -14.02
C ALA A 248 35.79 -7.82 -12.83
N ALA A 249 36.13 -6.54 -13.07
CA ALA A 249 36.46 -5.61 -12.00
C ALA A 249 35.24 -5.24 -11.15
N VAL A 250 34.07 -5.08 -11.78
CA VAL A 250 32.79 -4.89 -11.09
C VAL A 250 32.46 -6.11 -10.22
N ASP A 251 32.62 -7.32 -10.75
CA ASP A 251 32.40 -8.57 -10.01
C ASP A 251 33.29 -8.67 -8.77
N ASP A 252 34.57 -8.30 -8.89
CA ASP A 252 35.51 -8.30 -7.75
C ASP A 252 35.08 -7.34 -6.64
N VAL A 253 34.59 -6.14 -6.98
CA VAL A 253 34.05 -5.19 -5.99
C VAL A 253 32.80 -5.74 -5.30
N LEU A 254 31.91 -6.39 -6.06
CA LEU A 254 30.68 -6.99 -5.52
C LEU A 254 30.99 -8.16 -4.60
N LEU A 255 31.87 -9.08 -5.01
CA LEU A 255 32.25 -10.26 -4.24
C LEU A 255 33.01 -9.94 -2.95
N LYS A 256 33.71 -8.80 -2.89
CA LYS A 256 34.41 -8.34 -1.69
C LYS A 256 33.47 -7.82 -0.59
N GLN A 257 32.19 -7.60 -0.88
CA GLN A 257 31.25 -7.11 0.13
C GLN A 257 30.83 -8.25 1.07
N PRO A 258 30.84 -8.03 2.40
CA PRO A 258 30.48 -9.07 3.36
C PRO A 258 28.99 -9.46 3.27
N GLU A 259 28.11 -8.59 2.78
CA GLU A 259 26.68 -8.85 2.64
C GLU A 259 26.35 -9.71 1.40
N THR A 260 27.28 -9.87 0.45
CA THR A 260 27.03 -10.59 -0.81
C THR A 260 27.10 -12.10 -0.61
N ASP A 261 26.09 -12.80 -1.12
CA ASP A 261 26.04 -14.26 -1.16
C ASP A 261 26.52 -14.79 -2.51
N TYR A 262 25.91 -14.33 -3.62
CA TYR A 262 26.39 -14.59 -4.96
C TYR A 262 26.09 -13.45 -5.94
N VAL A 263 26.87 -13.41 -7.02
CA VAL A 263 26.80 -12.40 -8.08
C VAL A 263 26.60 -13.11 -9.41
N PHE A 264 25.63 -12.64 -10.20
CA PHE A 264 25.42 -13.09 -11.58
C PHE A 264 25.46 -11.88 -12.51
N THR A 265 26.48 -11.78 -13.36
CA THR A 265 26.63 -10.70 -14.34
C THR A 265 26.62 -11.22 -15.77
N THR A 266 26.13 -10.38 -16.68
CA THR A 266 26.05 -10.60 -18.12
C THR A 266 26.76 -9.47 -18.82
N ALA A 267 27.84 -9.79 -19.54
CA ALA A 267 28.60 -8.83 -20.35
C ALA A 267 28.05 -8.76 -21.78
N GLY A 268 27.93 -7.54 -22.32
CA GLY A 268 27.52 -7.28 -23.70
C GLY A 268 26.03 -7.52 -24.00
N GLY A 269 25.15 -7.28 -23.02
CA GLY A 269 23.71 -7.35 -23.22
C GLY A 269 22.95 -7.51 -21.92
N SER A 270 21.71 -7.99 -22.05
CA SER A 270 20.88 -8.39 -20.91
C SER A 270 20.11 -9.67 -21.24
N LEU A 271 19.85 -10.46 -20.20
CA LEU A 271 19.02 -11.66 -20.25
C LEU A 271 17.67 -11.38 -19.60
N PHE A 272 16.57 -11.74 -20.27
CA PHE A 272 15.23 -11.69 -19.68
C PHE A 272 14.44 -12.95 -20.06
N GLY A 273 14.37 -13.92 -19.14
CA GLY A 273 13.76 -15.22 -19.42
C GLY A 273 14.52 -15.94 -20.55
N THR A 274 13.83 -16.25 -21.65
CA THR A 274 14.42 -16.82 -22.86
C THR A 274 14.92 -15.78 -23.86
N ASN A 275 14.61 -14.49 -23.64
CA ASN A 275 15.01 -13.42 -24.55
C ASN A 275 16.44 -12.98 -24.23
N VAL A 276 17.28 -12.98 -25.26
CA VAL A 276 18.65 -12.46 -25.21
C VAL A 276 18.68 -11.15 -25.99
N SER A 277 18.99 -10.05 -25.31
CA SER A 277 19.27 -8.77 -25.96
C SER A 277 20.77 -8.56 -25.97
N ALA A 278 21.40 -8.78 -27.13
CA ALA A 278 22.82 -8.54 -27.31
C ALA A 278 23.06 -7.05 -27.58
N ASN A 279 23.81 -6.38 -26.72
CA ASN A 279 24.21 -4.99 -26.88
C ASN A 279 25.57 -4.79 -26.18
N PRO A 280 26.69 -4.70 -26.93
CA PRO A 280 28.03 -4.51 -26.37
C PRO A 280 28.17 -3.28 -25.46
N SER A 281 27.32 -2.27 -25.67
CA SER A 281 27.31 -1.03 -24.90
C SER A 281 26.54 -1.14 -23.58
N ARG A 282 25.88 -2.28 -23.31
CA ARG A 282 25.14 -2.51 -22.06
C ARG A 282 25.59 -3.80 -21.40
N SER A 283 25.55 -3.83 -20.08
CA SER A 283 25.75 -5.04 -19.29
C SER A 283 24.89 -4.97 -18.06
N SER A 284 24.43 -6.12 -17.60
CA SER A 284 23.53 -6.21 -16.45
C SER A 284 24.01 -7.27 -15.48
N GLY A 285 23.54 -7.18 -14.25
CA GLY A 285 23.83 -8.13 -13.21
C GLY A 285 22.79 -8.13 -12.13
N SER A 286 22.66 -9.27 -11.46
CA SER A 286 21.89 -9.42 -10.24
C SER A 286 22.82 -9.89 -9.13
N VAL A 287 22.67 -9.29 -7.97
CA VAL A 287 23.43 -9.58 -6.76
C VAL A 287 22.44 -10.05 -5.71
N THR A 288 22.65 -11.23 -5.16
CA THR A 288 21.86 -11.74 -4.05
C THR A 288 22.62 -11.53 -2.75
N LEU A 289 21.95 -10.92 -1.79
CA LEU A 289 22.49 -10.63 -0.46
C LEU A 289 22.13 -11.72 0.53
N ARG A 290 22.91 -11.83 1.60
CA ARG A 290 22.60 -12.70 2.73
C ARG A 290 21.36 -12.21 3.48
N GLU A 291 20.64 -13.15 4.10
CA GLU A 291 19.43 -12.86 4.90
C GLU A 291 19.67 -11.75 5.94
N GLY A 292 18.71 -10.83 6.07
CA GLY A 292 18.78 -9.71 7.02
C GLY A 292 19.69 -8.54 6.62
N SER A 293 20.26 -8.56 5.41
CA SER A 293 21.05 -7.44 4.89
C SER A 293 20.17 -6.26 4.45
N ASP A 294 20.60 -5.04 4.76
CA ASP A 294 19.97 -3.83 4.26
C ASP A 294 20.43 -3.55 2.82
N VAL A 295 19.53 -3.76 1.86
CA VAL A 295 19.78 -3.56 0.43
C VAL A 295 20.07 -2.10 0.10
N VAL A 296 19.45 -1.15 0.80
CA VAL A 296 19.63 0.29 0.53
C VAL A 296 21.04 0.70 0.93
N ASP A 297 21.46 0.35 2.15
CA ASP A 297 22.81 0.61 2.63
C ASP A 297 23.88 -0.06 1.75
N PHE A 298 23.62 -1.31 1.33
CA PHE A 298 24.48 -2.02 0.38
C PHE A 298 24.61 -1.23 -0.93
N THR A 299 23.49 -0.82 -1.54
CA THR A 299 23.51 -0.09 -2.82
C THR A 299 24.25 1.24 -2.71
N GLU A 300 24.08 2.00 -1.61
CA GLU A 300 24.81 3.25 -1.37
C GLU A 300 26.32 3.00 -1.19
N ARG A 301 26.70 1.96 -0.43
CA ARG A 301 28.09 1.59 -0.19
C ARG A 301 28.79 1.16 -1.47
N VAL A 302 28.20 0.23 -2.21
CA VAL A 302 28.75 -0.29 -3.46
C VAL A 302 28.81 0.81 -4.51
N THR A 303 27.82 1.67 -4.62
CA THR A 303 27.86 2.81 -5.57
C THR A 303 29.07 3.71 -5.28
N ARG A 304 29.39 3.98 -4.00
CA ARG A 304 30.61 4.73 -3.65
C ARG A 304 31.90 4.00 -4.01
N GLU A 305 31.98 2.70 -3.79
CA GLU A 305 33.17 1.92 -4.17
C GLU A 305 33.33 1.85 -5.70
N MET A 306 32.23 1.67 -6.45
CA MET A 306 32.24 1.69 -7.91
C MET A 306 32.72 3.04 -8.46
N ASN A 307 32.33 4.15 -7.84
CA ASN A 307 32.79 5.49 -8.24
C ASN A 307 34.30 5.68 -8.05
N LYS A 308 34.96 4.95 -7.13
CA LYS A 308 36.42 5.01 -6.96
C LYS A 308 37.20 4.36 -8.11
N LEU A 309 36.56 3.48 -8.89
CA LEU A 309 37.19 2.85 -10.05
C LEU A 309 37.51 3.87 -11.16
N ASN A 310 36.90 5.07 -11.12
CA ASN A 310 37.12 6.17 -12.05
C ASN A 310 37.12 5.72 -13.53
N LEU A 311 36.08 4.98 -13.91
CA LEU A 311 35.95 4.41 -15.24
C LEU A 311 35.59 5.52 -16.25
N ALA A 312 36.49 5.79 -17.20
CA ALA A 312 36.30 6.85 -18.18
C ALA A 312 35.09 6.58 -19.10
N GLY A 313 34.03 7.40 -18.94
CA GLY A 313 32.83 7.33 -19.77
C GLY A 313 31.90 6.13 -19.51
N ILE A 314 32.22 5.27 -18.54
CA ILE A 314 31.40 4.10 -18.19
C ILE A 314 30.54 4.44 -16.98
N ARG A 315 29.23 4.23 -17.09
CA ARG A 315 28.28 4.46 -16.02
C ARG A 315 27.86 3.14 -15.40
N VAL A 316 28.30 2.91 -14.15
CA VAL A 316 27.86 1.77 -13.33
C VAL A 316 26.76 2.25 -12.40
N ARG A 317 25.59 1.61 -12.45
CA ARG A 317 24.46 1.88 -11.55
C ARG A 317 24.16 0.62 -10.76
N VAL A 318 24.11 0.77 -9.43
CA VAL A 318 23.59 -0.26 -8.53
C VAL A 318 22.28 0.26 -7.96
N SER A 319 21.23 -0.55 -8.04
CA SER A 319 19.89 -0.21 -7.54
C SER A 319 19.29 -1.39 -6.79
N ALA A 320 18.48 -1.12 -5.77
CA ALA A 320 17.73 -2.17 -5.09
C ALA A 320 16.88 -2.98 -6.08
N GLY A 321 16.72 -4.27 -5.79
CA GLY A 321 15.81 -5.14 -6.50
C GLY A 321 14.37 -4.68 -6.34
N SER A 322 13.55 -4.89 -7.37
CA SER A 322 12.11 -4.67 -7.33
C SER A 322 11.39 -6.00 -7.44
N VAL A 323 10.22 -6.12 -6.82
CA VAL A 323 9.38 -7.31 -7.00
C VAL A 323 9.07 -7.48 -8.49
N ARG A 324 9.40 -8.67 -9.02
CA ARG A 324 9.27 -8.97 -10.43
C ARG A 324 7.83 -8.76 -10.90
N GLY A 325 7.65 -7.96 -11.95
CA GLY A 325 6.33 -7.67 -12.54
C GLY A 325 5.54 -6.56 -11.84
N LEU A 326 6.06 -5.98 -10.75
CA LEU A 326 5.42 -4.86 -10.06
C LEU A 326 5.97 -3.53 -10.59
N THR A 327 5.15 -2.80 -11.35
CA THR A 327 5.44 -1.44 -11.81
C THR A 327 4.63 -0.44 -10.99
N LEU A 328 5.32 0.45 -10.29
CA LEU A 328 4.70 1.38 -9.32
C LEU A 328 3.99 2.57 -9.96
N ASN A 329 4.35 2.91 -11.19
CA ASN A 329 3.77 3.99 -11.95
C ASN A 329 3.51 3.51 -13.38
N ASN A 330 2.69 4.25 -14.11
CA ASN A 330 2.43 3.97 -15.52
C ASN A 330 3.52 4.56 -16.44
N SER A 331 4.71 4.87 -15.89
CA SER A 331 5.80 5.45 -16.66
C SER A 331 6.40 4.43 -17.61
N PRO A 332 6.67 4.80 -18.87
CA PRO A 332 7.42 3.95 -19.80
C PRO A 332 8.87 3.72 -19.31
N LEU A 333 9.37 4.59 -18.43
CA LEU A 333 10.72 4.54 -17.89
C LEU A 333 10.78 3.66 -16.63
N ARG A 334 11.35 2.45 -16.79
CA ARG A 334 11.48 1.51 -15.67
C ARG A 334 12.47 2.02 -14.63
N GLY A 335 12.02 2.08 -13.37
CA GLY A 335 12.84 2.50 -12.23
C GLY A 335 13.09 4.01 -12.17
N ALA A 336 12.42 4.81 -12.99
CA ALA A 336 12.38 6.26 -12.84
C ALA A 336 11.18 6.66 -11.96
N GLU A 337 11.41 7.60 -11.04
CA GLU A 337 10.39 8.14 -10.15
C GLU A 337 9.69 9.35 -10.76
N VAL A 338 10.45 10.12 -11.55
CA VAL A 338 9.98 11.27 -12.31
C VAL A 338 10.29 11.02 -13.78
N ASP A 339 9.36 11.33 -14.67
CA ASP A 339 9.50 11.15 -16.10
C ASP A 339 9.19 12.43 -16.86
N VAL A 340 10.04 12.74 -17.84
CA VAL A 340 9.78 13.78 -18.84
C VAL A 340 9.85 13.11 -20.21
N VAL A 341 8.77 13.25 -20.97
CA VAL A 341 8.62 12.60 -22.28
C VAL A 341 8.40 13.67 -23.33
N LEU A 342 9.31 13.71 -24.30
CA LEU A 342 9.17 14.56 -25.49
C LEU A 342 8.70 13.69 -26.65
N GLN A 343 7.79 14.20 -27.47
CA GLN A 343 7.27 13.54 -28.66
C GLN A 343 7.48 14.42 -29.88
N GLY A 344 7.92 13.82 -30.99
CA GLY A 344 8.13 14.51 -32.26
C GLY A 344 8.33 13.54 -33.42
N GLU A 345 8.17 14.02 -34.65
CA GLU A 345 8.38 13.22 -35.86
C GLU A 345 9.84 13.26 -36.34
N ASP A 346 10.49 14.42 -36.23
CA ASP A 346 11.89 14.59 -36.59
C ASP A 346 12.81 14.18 -35.42
N ALA A 347 13.65 13.17 -35.68
CA ALA A 347 14.59 12.62 -34.72
C ALA A 347 15.70 13.59 -34.31
N ASP A 348 16.07 14.55 -35.16
CA ASP A 348 17.12 15.52 -34.84
C ASP A 348 16.56 16.70 -34.04
N ALA A 349 15.41 17.25 -34.44
CA ALA A 349 14.69 18.25 -33.64
C ALA A 349 14.33 17.72 -32.25
N LEU A 350 13.85 16.47 -32.17
CA LEU A 350 13.50 15.82 -30.91
C LEU A 350 14.72 15.64 -29.98
N ARG A 351 15.90 15.35 -30.54
CA ARG A 351 17.14 15.23 -29.76
C ARG A 351 17.66 16.59 -29.29
N GLN A 352 17.56 17.61 -30.15
CA GLN A 352 17.91 18.98 -29.76
C GLN A 352 17.05 19.45 -28.60
N ALA A 353 15.73 19.24 -28.70
CA ALA A 353 14.79 19.50 -27.62
C ALA A 353 15.15 18.70 -26.36
N GLY A 354 15.45 17.41 -26.50
CA GLY A 354 15.87 16.54 -25.39
C GLY A 354 17.09 17.05 -24.65
N ARG A 355 18.11 17.51 -25.37
CA ARG A 355 19.33 18.10 -24.78
C ARG A 355 19.04 19.43 -24.10
N GLN A 356 18.25 20.30 -24.72
CA GLN A 356 17.87 21.59 -24.14
C GLN A 356 17.09 21.40 -22.83
N VAL A 357 16.12 20.47 -22.82
CA VAL A 357 15.36 20.12 -21.62
C VAL A 357 16.28 19.52 -20.56
N LEU A 358 17.16 18.58 -20.93
CA LEU A 358 18.09 17.97 -19.98
C LEU A 358 19.02 19.01 -19.34
N SER A 359 19.61 19.91 -20.12
CA SER A 359 20.48 20.96 -19.59
C SER A 359 19.72 21.93 -18.66
N ALA A 360 18.50 22.30 -19.02
CA ALA A 360 17.67 23.15 -18.16
C ALA A 360 17.29 22.44 -16.83
N LEU A 361 17.01 21.14 -16.89
CA LEU A 361 16.73 20.34 -15.71
C LEU A 361 17.98 20.20 -14.81
N ASP A 362 19.17 19.95 -15.39
CA ASP A 362 20.42 19.83 -14.64
C ASP A 362 20.84 21.15 -13.95
N GLU A 363 20.51 22.30 -14.54
CA GLU A 363 20.85 23.62 -13.97
C GLU A 363 19.84 24.09 -12.90
N GLN A 364 18.55 23.82 -13.10
CA GLN A 364 17.48 24.45 -12.31
C GLN A 364 16.83 23.50 -11.30
N VAL A 365 16.85 22.18 -11.52
CA VAL A 365 16.18 21.23 -10.64
C VAL A 365 17.06 20.88 -9.46
N THR A 366 16.50 21.00 -8.26
CA THR A 366 17.18 20.65 -7.01
C THR A 366 16.66 19.35 -6.39
N LEU A 367 15.42 18.97 -6.67
CA LEU A 367 14.75 17.83 -6.02
C LEU A 367 14.95 16.49 -6.72
N SER A 368 15.47 16.48 -7.95
CA SER A 368 15.68 15.26 -8.73
C SER A 368 16.85 15.37 -9.70
N ALA A 369 17.44 14.23 -10.03
CA ALA A 369 18.53 14.12 -10.99
C ALA A 369 18.05 13.41 -12.25
N PHE A 370 18.32 14.02 -13.42
CA PHE A 370 17.83 13.54 -14.72
C PHE A 370 18.94 12.90 -15.56
N ARG A 371 18.51 12.02 -16.46
CA ARG A 371 19.36 11.45 -17.49
C ARG A 371 18.53 11.06 -18.72
N PRO A 372 19.12 11.07 -19.92
CA PRO A 372 18.49 10.44 -21.07
C PRO A 372 18.44 8.92 -20.86
N ASP A 373 17.35 8.31 -21.32
CA ASP A 373 17.20 6.84 -21.30
C ASP A 373 17.80 6.17 -22.55
N ALA A 374 17.68 6.85 -23.70
CA ALA A 374 18.19 6.37 -24.98
C ALA A 374 19.72 6.26 -24.99
N ASP A 375 20.22 5.26 -25.73
CA ASP A 375 21.66 5.10 -25.96
C ASP A 375 22.20 6.19 -26.89
N ASP A 376 23.46 6.58 -26.65
CA ASP A 376 24.18 7.49 -27.53
C ASP A 376 24.34 6.88 -28.93
N ARG A 377 24.44 7.76 -29.93
CA ARG A 377 24.67 7.36 -31.33
C ARG A 377 25.89 6.46 -31.44
N GLN A 378 25.73 5.35 -32.14
CA GLN A 378 26.78 4.39 -32.38
C GLN A 378 27.49 4.70 -33.69
N PRO A 379 28.82 4.61 -33.75
CA PRO A 379 29.52 4.64 -35.02
C PRO A 379 29.08 3.43 -35.86
N GLU A 380 28.75 3.66 -37.11
CA GLU A 380 28.38 2.59 -38.05
C GLU A 380 29.13 2.75 -39.37
N VAL A 381 29.27 1.65 -40.10
CA VAL A 381 29.78 1.65 -41.47
C VAL A 381 28.59 1.49 -42.41
N GLN A 382 28.27 2.54 -43.16
CA GLN A 382 27.18 2.54 -44.12
C GLN A 382 27.71 2.08 -45.48
N ILE A 383 27.13 0.99 -45.99
CA ILE A 383 27.36 0.52 -47.36
C ILE A 383 26.19 1.05 -48.19
N ARG A 384 26.49 1.94 -49.14
CA ARG A 384 25.50 2.56 -50.04
C ARG A 384 25.71 2.02 -51.46
N PRO A 385 24.98 0.99 -51.88
CA PRO A 385 25.11 0.44 -53.22
C PRO A 385 24.69 1.45 -54.29
N ASP A 386 25.45 1.51 -55.37
CA ASP A 386 25.04 2.15 -56.62
C ASP A 386 24.28 1.12 -57.45
N TRP A 387 22.94 1.18 -57.37
CA TRP A 387 22.08 0.21 -58.02
C TRP A 387 22.16 0.24 -59.54
N GLU A 388 22.48 1.39 -60.13
CA GLU A 388 22.64 1.51 -61.59
C GLU A 388 23.88 0.73 -62.04
N ARG A 389 24.99 0.90 -61.31
CA ARG A 389 26.24 0.20 -61.60
C ARG A 389 26.22 -1.29 -61.25
N ALA A 390 25.56 -1.65 -60.14
CA ALA A 390 25.36 -3.06 -59.76
C ALA A 390 24.57 -3.82 -60.83
N ASN A 391 23.47 -3.24 -61.32
CA ASN A 391 22.64 -3.84 -62.38
C ASN A 391 23.40 -3.96 -63.71
N ALA A 392 24.22 -2.98 -64.07
CA ALA A 392 25.03 -3.03 -65.29
C ALA A 392 26.05 -4.18 -65.29
N LEU A 393 26.48 -4.62 -64.10
CA LEU A 393 27.37 -5.76 -63.91
C LEU A 393 26.64 -7.08 -63.65
N GLY A 394 25.31 -7.10 -63.69
CA GLY A 394 24.50 -8.29 -63.45
C GLY A 394 24.38 -8.70 -61.98
N LEU A 395 24.75 -7.83 -61.03
CA LEU A 395 24.65 -8.13 -59.59
C LEU A 395 23.27 -7.80 -59.05
N THR A 396 22.68 -8.74 -58.32
CA THR A 396 21.41 -8.56 -57.61
C THR A 396 21.60 -8.04 -56.18
N THR A 397 20.55 -7.43 -55.62
CA THR A 397 20.49 -7.01 -54.21
C THR A 397 20.75 -8.19 -53.26
N GLN A 398 20.25 -9.39 -53.59
CA GLN A 398 20.39 -10.60 -52.79
C GLN A 398 21.82 -11.15 -52.79
N GLU A 399 22.53 -11.12 -53.92
CA GLU A 399 23.93 -11.56 -54.01
C GLU A 399 24.86 -10.64 -53.22
N ILE A 400 24.71 -9.32 -53.39
CA ILE A 400 25.48 -8.33 -52.63
C ILE A 400 25.18 -8.50 -51.13
N GLY A 401 23.90 -8.57 -50.75
CA GLY A 401 23.49 -8.74 -49.36
C GLY A 401 23.99 -10.04 -48.72
N SER A 402 23.84 -11.18 -49.39
CA SER A 402 24.27 -12.49 -48.89
C SER A 402 25.78 -12.63 -48.81
N THR A 403 26.53 -12.00 -49.73
CA THR A 403 28.00 -11.98 -49.68
C THR A 403 28.49 -11.15 -48.49
N ILE A 404 27.91 -9.96 -48.29
CA ILE A 404 28.22 -9.10 -47.14
C ILE A 404 27.84 -9.80 -45.83
N GLN A 405 26.65 -10.41 -45.76
CA GLN A 405 26.19 -11.13 -44.58
C GLN A 405 27.10 -12.32 -44.26
N THR A 406 27.47 -13.12 -45.28
CA THR A 406 28.39 -14.25 -45.11
C THR A 406 29.78 -13.77 -44.68
N ALA A 407 30.23 -12.62 -45.17
CA ALA A 407 31.53 -12.07 -44.80
C ALA A 407 31.56 -11.55 -43.35
N ILE A 408 30.49 -10.90 -42.87
CA ILE A 408 30.44 -10.22 -41.57
C ILE A 408 29.82 -11.11 -40.48
N GLU A 409 28.58 -11.55 -40.66
CA GLU A 409 27.84 -12.34 -39.65
C GLU A 409 28.08 -13.84 -39.80
N GLY A 410 28.42 -14.27 -41.01
CA GLY A 410 28.43 -15.66 -41.43
C GLY A 410 27.04 -16.16 -41.80
N SER A 411 26.97 -17.00 -42.83
CA SER A 411 25.75 -17.70 -43.24
C SER A 411 25.70 -19.09 -42.61
N VAL A 412 24.50 -19.58 -42.32
CA VAL A 412 24.25 -20.94 -41.83
C VAL A 412 23.58 -21.74 -42.95
N PRO A 413 24.34 -22.28 -43.92
CA PRO A 413 23.77 -23.02 -45.04
C PRO A 413 23.13 -24.35 -44.62
N THR A 414 23.54 -24.93 -43.48
CA THR A 414 23.01 -26.21 -43.00
C THR A 414 23.19 -26.37 -41.49
N GLN A 415 22.48 -27.35 -40.93
CA GLN A 415 22.59 -27.76 -39.54
C GLN A 415 22.99 -29.24 -39.48
N LEU A 416 23.93 -29.57 -38.61
CA LEU A 416 24.38 -30.93 -38.36
C LEU A 416 23.69 -31.49 -37.12
N GLN A 417 23.04 -32.64 -37.23
CA GLN A 417 22.49 -33.32 -36.06
C GLN A 417 23.64 -33.94 -35.24
N ARG A 418 23.78 -33.51 -33.98
CA ARG A 418 24.67 -34.09 -32.98
C ARG A 418 23.87 -34.49 -31.76
N SER A 419 23.68 -35.80 -31.58
CA SER A 419 22.82 -36.37 -30.54
C SER A 419 21.39 -35.82 -30.68
N GLU A 420 20.82 -35.28 -29.61
CA GLU A 420 19.48 -34.68 -29.57
C GLU A 420 19.46 -33.19 -29.98
N ARG A 421 20.55 -32.65 -30.55
CA ARG A 421 20.66 -31.23 -30.91
C ARG A 421 21.05 -31.03 -32.37
N LEU A 422 20.43 -30.06 -33.02
CA LEU A 422 20.89 -29.52 -34.31
C LEU A 422 21.94 -28.44 -34.04
N VAL A 423 23.08 -28.53 -34.72
CA VAL A 423 24.22 -27.61 -34.58
C VAL A 423 24.39 -26.85 -35.88
N ASP A 424 24.32 -25.53 -35.82
CA ASP A 424 24.52 -24.66 -36.98
C ASP A 424 25.95 -24.81 -37.54
N VAL A 425 26.05 -25.07 -38.85
CA VAL A 425 27.32 -24.98 -39.58
C VAL A 425 27.41 -23.57 -40.14
N ARG A 426 28.18 -22.70 -39.48
CA ARG A 426 28.36 -21.29 -39.89
C ARG A 426 29.58 -21.13 -40.80
N VAL A 427 29.37 -20.62 -42.01
CA VAL A 427 30.42 -20.22 -42.95
C VAL A 427 30.60 -18.71 -42.81
N GLN A 428 31.80 -18.28 -42.46
CA GLN A 428 32.14 -16.86 -42.32
C GLN A 428 33.53 -16.58 -42.87
N LEU A 429 33.77 -15.35 -43.34
CA LEU A 429 35.13 -14.92 -43.67
C LEU A 429 35.97 -14.85 -42.40
N ASN A 430 37.28 -15.04 -42.51
CA ASN A 430 38.16 -14.87 -41.37
C ASN A 430 38.07 -13.41 -40.86
N GLN A 431 37.63 -13.25 -39.60
CA GLN A 431 37.42 -11.95 -38.96
C GLN A 431 38.70 -11.10 -38.91
N ASP A 432 39.88 -11.72 -38.96
CA ASP A 432 41.15 -10.99 -39.01
C ASP A 432 41.33 -10.17 -40.29
N LEU A 433 40.62 -10.51 -41.37
CA LEU A 433 40.67 -9.84 -42.66
C LEU A 433 39.74 -8.61 -42.75
N LEU A 434 38.84 -8.43 -41.79
CA LEU A 434 37.80 -7.39 -41.77
C LEU A 434 37.85 -6.56 -40.47
N LYS A 435 38.99 -5.91 -40.22
CA LYS A 435 39.17 -5.01 -39.06
C LYS A 435 38.90 -3.54 -39.39
N GLN A 436 39.04 -3.16 -40.66
CA GLN A 436 38.91 -1.77 -41.11
C GLN A 436 37.84 -1.63 -42.20
N PRO A 437 37.12 -0.50 -42.26
CA PRO A 437 36.14 -0.23 -43.33
C PRO A 437 36.74 -0.30 -44.74
N SER A 438 38.02 0.07 -44.89
CA SER A 438 38.76 -0.02 -46.16
C SER A 438 38.91 -1.46 -46.68
N GLN A 439 38.89 -2.46 -45.79
CA GLN A 439 39.00 -3.87 -46.16
C GLN A 439 37.67 -4.42 -46.68
N LEU A 440 36.53 -3.91 -46.16
CA LEU A 440 35.21 -4.21 -46.72
C LEU A 440 35.11 -3.76 -48.18
N ALA A 441 35.78 -2.66 -48.55
CA ALA A 441 35.81 -2.16 -49.92
C ALA A 441 36.41 -3.17 -50.91
N GLN A 442 37.30 -4.06 -50.43
CA GLN A 442 37.98 -5.07 -51.25
C GLN A 442 37.23 -6.41 -51.28
N LEU A 443 36.05 -6.50 -50.65
CA LEU A 443 35.27 -7.73 -50.60
C LEU A 443 34.93 -8.19 -52.03
N PRO A 444 35.25 -9.44 -52.42
CA PRO A 444 35.00 -9.94 -53.75
C PRO A 444 33.52 -10.30 -53.94
N LEU A 445 32.94 -9.77 -55.01
CA LEU A 445 31.62 -10.09 -55.53
C LEU A 445 31.81 -10.86 -56.85
N PHE A 446 31.11 -11.98 -56.98
CA PHE A 446 31.16 -12.80 -58.19
C PHE A 446 29.96 -12.49 -59.08
N VAL A 447 30.22 -12.18 -60.34
CA VAL A 447 29.20 -11.94 -61.38
C VAL A 447 29.09 -13.15 -62.32
N ASP A 448 28.04 -13.16 -63.14
CA ASP A 448 27.87 -14.11 -64.23
C ASP A 448 29.15 -14.18 -65.09
N ASN A 449 29.66 -15.40 -65.33
CA ASN A 449 30.99 -15.74 -65.88
C ASN A 449 32.17 -15.74 -64.89
N ASN A 450 31.93 -15.74 -63.58
CA ASN A 450 32.97 -15.88 -62.55
C ASN A 450 34.00 -14.73 -62.55
N ALA A 451 33.63 -13.58 -63.13
CA ALA A 451 34.44 -12.38 -63.05
C ALA A 451 34.34 -11.78 -61.64
N LEU A 452 35.47 -11.22 -61.18
CA LEU A 452 35.62 -10.69 -59.83
C LEU A 452 35.40 -9.17 -59.86
N VAL A 453 34.38 -8.71 -59.15
CA VAL A 453 34.11 -7.28 -58.93
C VAL A 453 34.34 -6.99 -57.45
N ARG A 454 34.91 -5.84 -57.09
CA ARG A 454 35.06 -5.47 -55.68
C ARG A 454 33.82 -4.74 -55.19
N LEU A 455 33.51 -4.84 -53.90
CA LEU A 455 32.41 -4.08 -53.32
C LEU A 455 32.55 -2.57 -53.55
N SER A 456 33.78 -2.03 -53.56
CA SER A 456 34.05 -0.62 -53.90
C SER A 456 33.63 -0.20 -55.30
N ASP A 457 33.55 -1.15 -56.24
CA ASP A 457 33.19 -0.86 -57.63
C ASP A 457 31.69 -0.65 -57.79
N VAL A 458 30.87 -1.10 -56.83
CA VAL A 458 29.39 -1.07 -56.89
C VAL A 458 28.73 -0.50 -55.65
N ALA A 459 29.50 -0.11 -54.64
CA ALA A 459 28.99 0.52 -53.42
C ALA A 459 29.99 1.54 -52.85
N LYS A 460 29.45 2.62 -52.29
CA LYS A 460 30.21 3.58 -51.50
C LYS A 460 30.16 3.18 -50.04
N ILE A 461 31.32 3.10 -49.39
CA ILE A 461 31.44 2.76 -47.97
C ILE A 461 31.80 4.03 -47.22
N GLU A 462 30.93 4.45 -46.31
CA GLU A 462 31.08 5.69 -45.54
C GLU A 462 30.95 5.38 -44.04
N GLU A 463 31.70 6.10 -43.22
CA GLU A 463 31.48 6.09 -41.77
C GLU A 463 30.30 7.02 -41.45
N GLY A 464 29.35 6.51 -40.67
CA GLY A 464 28.15 7.21 -40.25
C GLY A 464 27.89 7.06 -38.76
N GLN A 465 26.74 7.58 -38.33
CA GLN A 465 26.25 7.39 -36.97
C GLN A 465 24.81 6.88 -36.99
N ALA A 466 24.61 5.69 -36.44
CA ALA A 466 23.29 5.14 -36.21
C ALA A 466 22.72 5.66 -34.88
N PRO A 467 21.40 5.91 -34.79
CA PRO A 467 20.72 5.99 -33.50
C PRO A 467 21.00 4.71 -32.69
N GLY A 468 21.39 4.86 -31.41
CA GLY A 468 21.61 3.70 -30.54
C GLY A 468 20.31 2.92 -30.27
N GLU A 469 19.20 3.63 -30.16
CA GLU A 469 17.85 3.07 -30.07
C GLU A 469 16.84 4.06 -30.70
N ILE A 470 15.74 3.54 -31.25
CA ILE A 470 14.60 4.36 -31.67
C ILE A 470 13.39 4.00 -30.80
N GLN A 471 13.06 4.87 -29.86
CA GLN A 471 11.95 4.69 -28.95
C GLN A 471 10.68 5.33 -29.53
N ARG A 472 9.54 4.62 -29.40
CA ARG A 472 8.24 5.09 -29.88
C ARG A 472 7.14 4.81 -28.86
N ILE A 473 6.24 5.79 -28.69
CA ILE A 473 4.98 5.63 -27.95
C ILE A 473 3.84 5.95 -28.92
N ASN A 474 2.89 5.02 -29.06
CA ASN A 474 1.78 5.13 -30.01
C ASN A 474 2.26 5.46 -31.44
N GLN A 475 3.30 4.74 -31.90
CA GLN A 475 3.94 4.85 -33.22
C GLN A 475 4.67 6.17 -33.50
N ARG A 476 4.70 7.12 -32.56
CA ARG A 476 5.44 8.39 -32.69
C ARG A 476 6.78 8.33 -31.97
N GLY A 477 7.79 8.98 -32.55
CA GLY A 477 9.13 9.08 -31.96
C GLY A 477 9.07 9.81 -30.61
N VAL A 478 9.76 9.26 -29.62
CA VAL A 478 9.87 9.88 -28.29
C VAL A 478 11.31 9.96 -27.80
N PHE A 479 11.58 10.99 -27.01
CA PHE A 479 12.81 11.12 -26.23
C PHE A 479 12.44 11.08 -24.76
N LEU A 480 12.88 10.02 -24.09
CA LEU A 480 12.55 9.75 -22.69
C LEU A 480 13.68 10.21 -21.78
N ILE A 481 13.32 11.00 -20.76
CA ILE A 481 14.24 11.49 -19.74
C ILE A 481 13.82 10.92 -18.39
N ALA A 482 14.71 10.15 -17.78
CA ALA A 482 14.50 9.48 -16.50
C ALA A 482 15.02 10.34 -15.34
N GLY A 483 14.13 10.67 -14.42
CA GLY A 483 14.42 11.37 -13.17
C GLY A 483 14.36 10.44 -11.96
N ASN A 484 15.28 10.62 -11.03
CA ASN A 484 15.25 9.96 -9.71
C ASN A 484 15.26 11.03 -8.63
N LEU A 485 14.50 10.82 -7.56
CA LEU A 485 14.40 11.80 -6.48
C LEU A 485 15.71 11.86 -5.69
N ASN A 486 16.10 13.07 -5.30
CA ASN A 486 17.17 13.27 -4.33
C ASN A 486 16.69 12.87 -2.92
N LYS A 487 17.63 12.55 -2.04
CA LYS A 487 17.33 12.06 -0.69
C LYS A 487 16.48 13.07 0.08
N GLY A 488 15.30 12.66 0.54
CA GLY A 488 14.36 13.51 1.28
C GLY A 488 13.45 14.40 0.43
N ALA A 489 13.54 14.32 -0.91
CA ALA A 489 12.63 15.05 -1.79
C ALA A 489 11.25 14.39 -1.88
N SER A 490 10.19 15.19 -1.93
CA SER A 490 8.82 14.73 -2.16
C SER A 490 8.55 14.58 -3.66
N LEU A 491 7.97 13.46 -4.06
CA LEU A 491 7.57 13.21 -5.46
C LEU A 491 6.67 14.32 -6.01
N GLY A 492 5.67 14.75 -5.24
CA GLY A 492 4.74 15.81 -5.66
C GLY A 492 5.44 17.14 -5.92
N ALA A 493 6.35 17.54 -5.02
CA ALA A 493 7.12 18.78 -5.16
C ALA A 493 8.09 18.73 -6.35
N ALA A 494 8.77 17.59 -6.56
CA ALA A 494 9.67 17.40 -7.69
C ALA A 494 8.91 17.46 -9.03
N LEU A 495 7.73 16.83 -9.13
CA LEU A 495 6.90 16.90 -10.33
C LEU A 495 6.44 18.33 -10.63
N GLU A 496 6.10 19.11 -9.60
CA GLU A 496 5.68 20.50 -9.75
C GLU A 496 6.85 21.39 -10.21
N GLU A 497 8.03 21.24 -9.60
CA GLU A 497 9.27 21.93 -9.99
C GLU A 497 9.59 21.67 -11.47
N VAL A 498 9.57 20.40 -11.88
CA VAL A 498 9.84 19.97 -13.27
C VAL A 498 8.79 20.55 -14.22
N GLN A 499 7.51 20.49 -13.87
CA GLN A 499 6.43 21.04 -14.70
C GLN A 499 6.59 22.55 -14.89
N GLN A 500 7.00 23.29 -13.86
CA GLN A 500 7.23 24.73 -13.93
C GLN A 500 8.44 25.12 -14.81
N ILE A 501 9.49 24.29 -14.83
CA ILE A 501 10.68 24.53 -15.66
C ILE A 501 10.38 24.19 -17.11
N VAL A 502 9.82 23.00 -17.36
CA VAL A 502 9.57 22.50 -18.71
C VAL A 502 8.53 23.35 -19.45
N SER A 503 7.54 23.91 -18.73
CA SER A 503 6.53 24.81 -19.34
C SER A 503 7.06 26.19 -19.75
N LYS A 504 8.25 26.59 -19.29
CA LYS A 504 8.89 27.86 -19.66
C LYS A 504 9.88 27.73 -20.82
N LEU A 505 10.16 26.51 -21.27
CA LEU A 505 11.11 26.26 -22.34
C LEU A 505 10.44 26.40 -23.70
N ASP A 506 11.01 27.22 -24.57
CA ASP A 506 10.66 27.26 -25.98
C ASP A 506 11.31 26.08 -26.69
N LEU A 507 10.47 25.15 -27.17
CA LEU A 507 10.91 23.93 -27.86
C LEU A 507 10.87 24.13 -29.38
N PRO A 508 11.70 23.38 -30.14
CA PRO A 508 11.66 23.37 -31.60
C PRO A 508 10.28 23.01 -32.15
N ASP A 509 9.93 23.58 -33.31
CA ASP A 509 8.67 23.31 -34.00
C ASP A 509 8.46 21.80 -34.22
N GLY A 510 7.26 21.32 -33.93
CA GLY A 510 6.90 19.91 -34.08
C GLY A 510 7.30 18.99 -32.91
N VAL A 511 7.95 19.52 -31.86
CA VAL A 511 8.20 18.79 -30.61
C VAL A 511 7.21 19.21 -29.53
N THR A 512 6.56 18.26 -28.88
CA THR A 512 5.65 18.51 -27.75
C THR A 512 6.06 17.72 -26.51
N VAL A 513 5.83 18.29 -25.34
CA VAL A 513 6.03 17.61 -24.05
C VAL A 513 4.74 16.86 -23.74
N LEU A 514 4.84 15.55 -23.54
CA LEU A 514 3.71 14.76 -23.05
C LEU A 514 3.56 14.94 -21.53
N PRO A 515 2.34 14.84 -20.99
CA PRO A 515 2.14 14.79 -19.55
C PRO A 515 2.97 13.68 -18.92
N SER A 516 3.59 13.97 -17.77
CA SER A 516 4.31 12.97 -16.98
C SER A 516 3.35 11.84 -16.58
N TYR A 517 3.70 10.61 -16.92
CA TYR A 517 2.93 9.43 -16.57
C TYR A 517 3.01 9.16 -15.07
N ALA A 518 4.19 9.34 -14.45
CA ALA A 518 4.35 9.22 -13.00
C ALA A 518 3.53 10.29 -12.26
N GLY A 519 3.52 11.52 -12.78
CA GLY A 519 2.71 12.61 -12.24
C GLY A 519 1.22 12.39 -12.37
N GLN A 520 0.76 11.80 -13.48
CA GLN A 520 -0.64 11.41 -13.63
C GLN A 520 -1.03 10.33 -12.62
N THR A 521 -0.23 9.26 -12.47
CA THR A 521 -0.47 8.22 -11.46
C THR A 521 -0.51 8.82 -10.04
N ASN A 522 0.42 9.75 -9.72
CA ASN A 522 0.43 10.42 -8.42
C ASN A 522 -0.83 11.29 -8.19
N LYS A 523 -1.28 12.04 -9.20
CA LYS A 523 -2.52 12.83 -9.12
C LYS A 523 -3.76 11.94 -8.95
N GLU A 524 -3.83 10.84 -9.69
CA GLU A 524 -4.90 9.85 -9.54
C GLU A 524 -4.93 9.29 -8.11
N LEU A 525 -3.77 8.92 -7.55
CA LEU A 525 -3.65 8.46 -6.17
C LEU A 525 -4.14 9.50 -5.14
N GLN A 526 -3.68 10.76 -5.25
CA GLN A 526 -4.09 11.84 -4.35
C GLN A 526 -5.60 12.12 -4.44
N SER A 527 -6.16 12.13 -5.66
CA SER A 527 -7.59 12.32 -5.86
C SER A 527 -8.42 11.16 -5.29
N ALA A 528 -7.92 9.92 -5.45
CA ALA A 528 -8.56 8.73 -4.93
C ALA A 528 -8.61 8.72 -3.40
N LEU A 529 -7.57 9.20 -2.71
CA LEU A 529 -7.57 9.30 -1.24
C LEU A 529 -8.74 10.17 -0.73
N GLY A 530 -8.93 11.35 -1.30
CA GLY A 530 -10.02 12.25 -0.91
C GLY A 530 -11.40 11.67 -1.22
N VAL A 531 -11.57 11.10 -2.42
CA VAL A 531 -12.84 10.51 -2.87
C VAL A 531 -13.19 9.25 -2.08
N LEU A 532 -12.26 8.31 -1.92
CA LEU A 532 -12.46 7.05 -1.20
C LEU A 532 -12.73 7.29 0.28
N GLY A 533 -11.92 8.13 0.94
CA GLY A 533 -12.12 8.47 2.34
C GLY A 533 -13.45 9.18 2.59
N GLY A 534 -13.79 10.16 1.73
CA GLY A 534 -15.06 10.87 1.80
C GLY A 534 -16.27 9.96 1.57
N LEU A 535 -16.20 9.08 0.57
CA LEU A 535 -17.26 8.12 0.28
C LEU A 535 -17.40 7.08 1.41
N ALA A 536 -16.29 6.60 1.97
CA ALA A 536 -16.32 5.67 3.11
C ALA A 536 -17.00 6.30 4.33
N ALA A 537 -16.62 7.52 4.70
CA ALA A 537 -17.25 8.25 5.80
C ALA A 537 -18.74 8.51 5.52
N PHE A 538 -19.10 8.87 4.29
CA PHE A 538 -20.49 9.06 3.90
C PHE A 538 -21.32 7.77 3.98
N LEU A 539 -20.80 6.65 3.48
CA LEU A 539 -21.54 5.39 3.53
C LEU A 539 -21.70 4.88 4.97
N VAL A 540 -20.66 5.03 5.80
CA VAL A 540 -20.75 4.75 7.24
C VAL A 540 -21.83 5.64 7.88
N PHE A 541 -21.89 6.94 7.54
CA PHE A 541 -22.93 7.84 8.03
C PHE A 541 -24.33 7.31 7.69
N VAL A 542 -24.56 6.93 6.44
CA VAL A 542 -25.88 6.48 5.95
C VAL A 542 -26.30 5.20 6.67
N VAL A 543 -25.43 4.20 6.76
CA VAL A 543 -25.74 2.93 7.44
C VAL A 543 -26.09 3.16 8.89
N MET A 544 -25.32 4.02 9.58
CA MET A 544 -25.58 4.34 10.98
C MET A 544 -26.85 5.19 11.16
N ALA A 545 -27.14 6.10 10.24
CA ALA A 545 -28.35 6.91 10.28
C ALA A 545 -29.62 6.06 10.09
N VAL A 546 -29.56 5.08 9.19
CA VAL A 546 -30.64 4.10 9.00
C VAL A 546 -30.79 3.22 10.24
N GLN A 547 -29.69 2.75 10.80
CA GLN A 547 -29.70 1.88 11.97
C GLN A 547 -30.31 2.56 13.21
N TYR A 548 -29.88 3.79 13.51
CA TYR A 548 -30.33 4.53 14.70
C TYR A 548 -31.60 5.35 14.49
N ASN A 549 -32.13 5.38 13.26
CA ASN A 549 -33.23 6.25 12.88
C ASN A 549 -33.00 7.71 13.35
N SER A 550 -31.74 8.17 13.27
CA SER A 550 -31.26 9.44 13.83
C SER A 550 -30.11 9.97 12.99
N LEU A 551 -30.10 11.28 12.72
CA LEU A 551 -29.00 11.95 12.01
C LEU A 551 -27.94 12.51 12.97
N ILE A 552 -28.28 12.67 14.26
CA ILE A 552 -27.40 13.29 15.26
C ILE A 552 -26.41 12.27 15.82
N ASP A 553 -26.88 11.06 16.17
CA ASP A 553 -26.02 10.01 16.73
C ASP A 553 -24.88 9.58 15.78
N PRO A 554 -25.13 9.36 14.47
CA PRO A 554 -24.05 9.10 13.51
C PRO A 554 -23.09 10.28 13.35
N LEU A 555 -23.59 11.51 13.43
CA LEU A 555 -22.75 12.71 13.33
C LEU A 555 -21.79 12.82 14.51
N VAL A 556 -22.26 12.53 15.74
CA VAL A 556 -21.42 12.44 16.95
C VAL A 556 -20.26 11.47 16.74
N ILE A 557 -20.53 10.33 16.10
CA ILE A 557 -19.55 9.28 15.84
C ILE A 557 -18.53 9.73 14.77
N ILE A 558 -18.99 10.23 13.63
CA ILE A 558 -18.10 10.58 12.50
C ILE A 558 -17.20 11.76 12.80
N LEU A 559 -17.62 12.70 13.67
CA LEU A 559 -16.76 13.80 14.11
C LEU A 559 -15.51 13.34 14.87
N THR A 560 -15.44 12.07 15.29
CA THR A 560 -14.23 11.49 15.89
C THR A 560 -13.24 10.91 14.86
N VAL A 561 -13.67 10.66 13.63
CA VAL A 561 -12.86 10.06 12.57
C VAL A 561 -11.67 10.96 12.18
N PRO A 562 -11.81 12.28 11.96
CA PRO A 562 -10.67 13.15 11.67
C PRO A 562 -9.60 13.14 12.77
N LEU A 563 -10.01 13.01 14.04
CA LEU A 563 -9.10 12.95 15.18
C LEU A 563 -8.33 11.62 15.19
N ALA A 564 -8.98 10.52 14.82
CA ALA A 564 -8.33 9.23 14.67
C ALA A 564 -7.30 9.23 13.54
N LEU A 565 -7.66 9.82 12.39
CA LEU A 565 -6.75 9.99 11.26
C LEU A 565 -5.53 10.85 11.63
N ALA A 566 -5.72 11.90 12.43
CA ALA A 566 -4.60 12.68 12.97
C ALA A 566 -3.65 11.84 13.84
N GLY A 567 -4.18 10.87 14.60
CA GLY A 567 -3.37 9.88 15.31
C GLY A 567 -2.58 8.96 14.39
N GLY A 568 -3.19 8.54 13.27
CA GLY A 568 -2.54 7.77 12.21
C GLY A 568 -1.37 8.54 11.58
N ILE A 569 -1.59 9.82 11.26
CA ILE A 569 -0.56 10.72 10.71
C ILE A 569 0.57 10.93 11.72
N LEU A 570 0.25 11.09 13.01
CA LEU A 570 1.27 11.18 14.06
C LEU A 570 2.13 9.91 14.09
N GLY A 571 1.52 8.73 13.96
CA GLY A 571 2.27 7.47 13.84
C GLY A 571 3.24 7.49 12.67
N LEU A 572 2.75 7.81 11.48
CA LEU A 572 3.57 7.89 10.27
C LEU A 572 4.72 8.91 10.40
N PHE A 573 4.47 10.03 11.06
CA PHE A 573 5.47 11.06 11.33
C PHE A 573 6.57 10.55 12.28
N VAL A 574 6.19 9.85 13.35
CA VAL A 574 7.16 9.28 14.31
C VAL A 574 7.97 8.16 13.69
N THR A 575 7.36 7.32 12.85
CA THR A 575 8.03 6.21 12.17
C THR A 575 8.74 6.61 10.88
N GLN A 576 8.57 7.86 10.42
CA GLN A 576 9.12 8.36 9.14
C GLN A 576 8.71 7.51 7.93
N THR A 577 7.52 6.88 8.00
CA THR A 577 6.97 6.05 6.92
C THR A 577 6.17 6.90 5.96
N ALA A 578 6.38 6.72 4.67
CA ALA A 578 5.77 7.54 3.63
C ALA A 578 4.25 7.29 3.49
N ILE A 579 3.54 8.31 3.00
CA ILE A 579 2.13 8.23 2.66
C ILE A 579 2.01 7.61 1.26
N GLY A 580 1.37 6.44 1.17
CA GLY A 580 1.07 5.74 -0.08
C GLY A 580 -0.25 4.99 -0.07
N ILE A 581 -0.49 4.12 -1.06
CA ILE A 581 -1.77 3.39 -1.20
C ILE A 581 -2.10 2.57 0.05
N THR A 582 -1.11 1.95 0.66
CA THR A 582 -1.25 1.11 1.87
C THR A 582 -1.75 1.92 3.07
N VAL A 583 -1.30 3.17 3.20
CA VAL A 583 -1.79 4.14 4.18
C VAL A 583 -3.26 4.50 3.93
N VAL A 584 -3.68 4.67 2.68
CA VAL A 584 -5.09 4.93 2.32
C VAL A 584 -5.98 3.78 2.78
N VAL A 585 -5.56 2.54 2.52
CA VAL A 585 -6.29 1.34 2.95
C VAL A 585 -6.36 1.28 4.49
N GLY A 586 -5.24 1.54 5.17
CA GLY A 586 -5.19 1.62 6.63
C GLY A 586 -6.08 2.71 7.21
N ALA A 587 -6.13 3.89 6.58
CA ALA A 587 -6.98 5.00 7.00
C ALA A 587 -8.47 4.65 6.88
N VAL A 588 -8.88 4.01 5.79
CA VAL A 588 -10.29 3.58 5.61
C VAL A 588 -10.66 2.46 6.57
N LEU A 589 -9.79 1.48 6.78
CA LEU A 589 -10.01 0.46 7.82
C LEU A 589 -10.11 1.08 9.21
N LEU A 590 -9.28 2.09 9.51
CA LEU A 590 -9.33 2.83 10.76
C LEU A 590 -10.69 3.52 10.97
N VAL A 591 -11.32 4.06 9.91
CA VAL A 591 -12.68 4.61 9.99
C VAL A 591 -13.65 3.58 10.55
N GLY A 592 -13.70 2.38 9.95
CA GLY A 592 -14.59 1.30 10.40
C GLY A 592 -14.31 0.85 11.85
N ILE A 593 -13.03 0.67 12.20
CA ILE A 593 -12.62 0.20 13.53
C ILE A 593 -12.94 1.23 14.62
N VAL A 594 -12.64 2.51 14.39
CA VAL A 594 -12.87 3.57 15.39
C VAL A 594 -14.36 3.79 15.62
N VAL A 595 -15.14 3.67 14.56
CA VAL A 595 -16.61 3.76 14.61
C VAL A 595 -17.19 2.67 15.50
N ASN A 596 -16.65 1.43 15.51
CA ASN A 596 -17.10 0.37 16.41
C ASN A 596 -17.14 0.80 17.90
N ASN A 597 -16.02 1.33 18.41
CA ASN A 597 -15.94 1.76 19.81
C ASN A 597 -16.93 2.88 20.13
N ALA A 598 -17.19 3.75 19.15
CA ALA A 598 -18.12 4.86 19.28
C ALA A 598 -19.59 4.40 19.28
N ILE A 599 -19.94 3.46 18.41
CA ILE A 599 -21.26 2.84 18.31
C ILE A 599 -21.67 2.25 19.65
N ILE A 600 -20.83 1.41 20.25
CA ILE A 600 -21.15 0.72 21.52
C ILE A 600 -21.37 1.74 22.65
N MET A 601 -20.58 2.82 22.68
CA MET A 601 -20.71 3.89 23.68
C MET A 601 -22.05 4.64 23.55
N VAL A 602 -22.37 5.10 22.34
CA VAL A 602 -23.57 5.90 22.05
C VAL A 602 -24.84 5.04 22.21
N GLU A 603 -24.80 3.79 21.74
CA GLU A 603 -25.90 2.85 21.88
C GLU A 603 -26.24 2.60 23.34
N THR A 604 -25.24 2.35 24.18
CA THR A 604 -25.49 2.13 25.62
C THR A 604 -26.06 3.37 26.31
N ALA A 605 -25.63 4.56 25.89
CA ALA A 605 -26.19 5.80 26.42
C ALA A 605 -27.66 5.97 25.99
N ASN A 606 -28.02 5.60 24.76
CA ASN A 606 -29.39 5.64 24.27
C ASN A 606 -30.27 4.59 24.95
N GLN A 607 -29.78 3.36 25.13
CA GLN A 607 -30.48 2.29 25.86
C GLN A 607 -30.79 2.71 27.31
N LEU A 608 -29.79 3.18 28.06
CA LEU A 608 -29.99 3.66 29.44
C LEU A 608 -30.96 4.85 29.52
N ARG A 609 -31.00 5.70 28.48
CA ARG A 609 -31.94 6.81 28.40
C ARG A 609 -33.38 6.32 28.22
N GLU A 610 -33.57 5.33 27.37
CA GLU A 610 -34.89 4.77 27.04
C GLU A 610 -35.45 3.92 28.19
N GLU A 611 -34.60 3.11 28.83
CA GLU A 611 -35.01 2.24 29.95
C GLU A 611 -35.27 3.01 31.25
N GLU A 612 -34.40 3.98 31.59
CA GLU A 612 -34.45 4.67 32.89
C GLU A 612 -35.03 6.09 32.80
N GLY A 613 -35.37 6.58 31.60
CA GLY A 613 -35.93 7.93 31.41
C GLY A 613 -34.97 9.08 31.78
N LEU A 614 -33.67 8.84 31.73
CA LEU A 614 -32.63 9.78 32.17
C LEU A 614 -32.46 10.98 31.23
N ASP A 615 -31.93 12.10 31.74
CA ASP A 615 -31.38 13.15 30.87
C ASP A 615 -30.14 12.65 30.10
N ARG A 616 -29.90 13.17 28.90
CA ARG A 616 -28.79 12.75 28.02
C ARG A 616 -27.42 12.88 28.70
N THR A 617 -27.24 13.91 29.52
CA THR A 617 -26.01 14.11 30.29
C THR A 617 -25.82 13.01 31.34
N THR A 618 -26.89 12.64 32.02
CA THR A 618 -26.85 11.59 33.06
C THR A 618 -26.68 10.21 32.43
N ALA A 619 -27.34 9.95 31.30
CA ALA A 619 -27.25 8.71 30.55
C ALA A 619 -25.80 8.44 30.08
N ILE A 620 -25.15 9.42 29.44
CA ILE A 620 -23.75 9.24 28.99
C ILE A 620 -22.76 9.15 30.16
N MET A 621 -23.02 9.84 31.27
CA MET A 621 -22.22 9.76 32.49
C MET A 621 -22.31 8.38 33.16
N LYS A 622 -23.41 7.66 32.96
CA LYS A 622 -23.58 6.28 33.44
C LYS A 622 -23.03 5.26 32.43
N ALA A 623 -23.25 5.48 31.14
CA ALA A 623 -22.79 4.60 30.06
C ALA A 623 -21.26 4.57 29.94
N ALA A 624 -20.59 5.73 30.01
CA ALA A 624 -19.17 5.82 29.70
C ALA A 624 -18.27 4.99 30.64
N PRO A 625 -18.44 5.03 31.97
CA PRO A 625 -17.68 4.14 32.86
C PRO A 625 -17.98 2.66 32.65
N GLN A 626 -19.23 2.29 32.29
CA GLN A 626 -19.61 0.89 32.04
C GLN A 626 -18.93 0.32 30.80
N ARG A 627 -18.64 1.17 29.81
CA ARG A 627 -18.01 0.78 28.53
C ARG A 627 -16.49 0.97 28.48
N LEU A 628 -15.89 1.65 29.45
CA LEU A 628 -14.43 1.81 29.53
C LEU A 628 -13.70 0.46 29.45
N ARG A 629 -14.11 -0.52 30.27
CA ARG A 629 -13.45 -1.84 30.31
C ARG A 629 -13.61 -2.61 28.99
N PRO A 630 -14.83 -2.80 28.43
CA PRO A 630 -15.01 -3.39 27.10
C PRO A 630 -14.17 -2.70 26.00
N ILE A 631 -14.24 -1.36 25.89
CA ILE A 631 -13.53 -0.60 24.86
C ILE A 631 -12.01 -0.75 25.01
N LEU A 632 -11.48 -0.74 26.23
CA LEU A 632 -10.05 -0.97 26.46
C LEU A 632 -9.64 -2.40 26.08
N MET A 633 -10.47 -3.41 26.36
CA MET A 633 -10.15 -4.79 25.96
C MET A 633 -10.07 -4.92 24.44
N THR A 634 -11.07 -4.42 23.72
CA THR A 634 -11.14 -4.54 22.26
C THR A 634 -9.97 -3.79 21.61
N THR A 635 -9.75 -2.54 22.02
CA THR A 635 -8.66 -1.71 21.51
C THR A 635 -7.29 -2.31 21.80
N ILE A 636 -7.01 -2.77 23.04
CA ILE A 636 -5.74 -3.43 23.37
C ILE A 636 -5.55 -4.68 22.52
N THR A 637 -6.59 -5.50 22.31
CA THR A 637 -6.46 -6.71 21.47
C THR A 637 -6.17 -6.38 20.01
N THR A 638 -6.81 -5.36 19.43
CA THR A 638 -6.55 -4.94 18.05
C THR A 638 -5.18 -4.30 17.91
N VAL A 639 -4.80 -3.41 18.84
CA VAL A 639 -3.50 -2.75 18.88
C VAL A 639 -2.37 -3.77 19.01
N LEU A 640 -2.48 -4.73 19.94
CA LEU A 640 -1.47 -5.78 20.09
C LEU A 640 -1.45 -6.78 18.92
N GLY A 641 -2.62 -7.05 18.31
CA GLY A 641 -2.70 -7.89 17.11
C GLY A 641 -2.00 -7.28 15.89
N LEU A 642 -2.04 -5.95 15.77
CA LEU A 642 -1.40 -5.21 14.69
C LEU A 642 0.03 -4.75 15.01
N PHE A 643 0.46 -4.86 16.27
CA PHE A 643 1.79 -4.40 16.69
C PHE A 643 2.94 -5.05 15.91
N PRO A 644 2.96 -6.39 15.68
CA PRO A 644 4.03 -7.00 14.88
C PRO A 644 4.07 -6.48 13.44
N LEU A 645 2.90 -6.21 12.85
CA LEU A 645 2.78 -5.66 11.50
C LEU A 645 3.30 -4.22 11.44
N ALA A 646 2.96 -3.40 12.44
CA ALA A 646 3.43 -2.02 12.56
C ALA A 646 4.95 -1.91 12.77
N LEU A 647 5.58 -2.92 13.39
CA LEU A 647 7.03 -2.98 13.54
C LEU A 647 7.75 -3.34 12.22
N GLY A 648 7.06 -3.87 11.21
CA GLY A 648 7.69 -4.27 9.95
C GLY A 648 8.73 -5.39 10.14
N ILE A 649 8.44 -6.36 11.01
CA ILE A 649 9.35 -7.49 11.23
C ILE A 649 9.11 -8.55 10.15
N GLY A 650 10.15 -8.84 9.36
CA GLY A 650 10.19 -9.91 8.38
C GLY A 650 10.14 -9.42 6.93
N GLU A 651 10.61 -10.26 6.01
CA GLU A 651 10.69 -9.94 4.58
C GLU A 651 9.29 -9.71 3.96
N GLY A 652 9.14 -8.62 3.22
CA GLY A 652 7.88 -8.25 2.58
C GLY A 652 6.88 -7.57 3.52
N SER A 653 7.16 -7.50 4.83
CA SER A 653 6.32 -6.79 5.78
C SER A 653 6.28 -5.27 5.52
N GLU A 654 7.25 -4.74 4.77
CA GLU A 654 7.32 -3.34 4.35
C GLU A 654 6.09 -2.91 3.53
N PHE A 655 5.47 -3.83 2.79
CA PHE A 655 4.21 -3.55 2.08
C PHE A 655 3.07 -3.20 3.03
N LEU A 656 2.99 -3.87 4.18
CA LEU A 656 1.85 -3.77 5.09
C LEU A 656 2.17 -2.95 6.34
N GLN A 657 3.44 -2.64 6.59
CA GLN A 657 3.87 -1.86 7.73
C GLN A 657 3.20 -0.48 7.79
N PRO A 658 3.17 0.35 6.73
CA PRO A 658 2.52 1.67 6.81
C PRO A 658 1.03 1.57 7.15
N LEU A 659 0.35 0.55 6.63
CA LEU A 659 -1.04 0.24 6.99
C LEU A 659 -1.14 -0.09 8.49
N GLY A 660 -0.27 -0.96 8.99
CA GLY A 660 -0.20 -1.35 10.39
C GLY A 660 0.06 -0.16 11.32
N VAL A 661 1.00 0.71 10.96
CA VAL A 661 1.34 1.93 11.72
C VAL A 661 0.14 2.87 11.82
N VAL A 662 -0.57 3.13 10.72
CA VAL A 662 -1.74 4.02 10.69
C VAL A 662 -2.84 3.49 11.60
N VAL A 663 -3.16 2.20 11.49
CA VAL A 663 -4.22 1.60 12.32
C VAL A 663 -3.78 1.52 13.79
N PHE A 664 -2.53 1.12 14.08
CA PHE A 664 -1.99 1.02 15.43
C PHE A 664 -1.99 2.37 16.16
N SER A 665 -1.38 3.39 15.55
CA SER A 665 -1.24 4.72 16.15
C SER A 665 -2.57 5.47 16.17
N GLY A 666 -3.33 5.37 15.08
CA GLY A 666 -4.67 5.94 14.94
C GLY A 666 -5.62 5.39 15.99
N LEU A 667 -5.69 4.07 16.16
CA LEU A 667 -6.56 3.44 17.16
C LEU A 667 -6.10 3.75 18.59
N SER A 668 -4.78 3.73 18.85
CA SER A 668 -4.23 4.02 20.18
C SER A 668 -4.60 5.43 20.65
N LEU A 669 -4.41 6.44 19.78
CA LEU A 669 -4.79 7.81 20.09
C LEU A 669 -6.31 7.99 20.10
N ALA A 670 -7.01 7.42 19.11
CA ALA A 670 -8.46 7.48 19.00
C ALA A 670 -9.17 6.86 20.20
N THR A 671 -8.62 5.82 20.82
CA THR A 671 -9.23 5.20 22.01
C THR A 671 -9.31 6.19 23.17
N VAL A 672 -8.21 6.91 23.43
CA VAL A 672 -8.20 7.94 24.48
C VAL A 672 -9.15 9.07 24.11
N LEU A 673 -9.12 9.52 22.86
CA LEU A 673 -9.95 10.63 22.41
C LEU A 673 -11.44 10.27 22.40
N THR A 674 -11.82 9.10 21.90
CA THR A 674 -13.23 8.66 21.80
C THR A 674 -13.88 8.59 23.19
N LEU A 675 -13.17 8.08 24.20
CA LEU A 675 -13.67 8.05 25.58
C LEU A 675 -14.05 9.45 26.10
N PHE A 676 -13.29 10.51 25.78
CA PHE A 676 -13.59 11.87 26.27
C PHE A 676 -14.42 12.72 25.30
N ILE A 677 -14.16 12.62 24.01
CA ILE A 677 -14.71 13.46 22.95
C ILE A 677 -16.12 13.01 22.56
N ILE A 678 -16.42 11.71 22.52
CA ILE A 678 -17.77 11.22 22.20
C ILE A 678 -18.79 11.73 23.22
N PRO A 679 -18.57 11.61 24.54
CA PRO A 679 -19.51 12.19 25.50
C PRO A 679 -19.68 13.70 25.34
N CYS A 680 -18.60 14.42 25.00
CA CYS A 680 -18.69 15.86 24.76
C CYS A 680 -19.57 16.19 23.53
N PHE A 681 -19.37 15.49 22.41
CA PHE A 681 -20.19 15.68 21.21
C PHE A 681 -21.63 15.22 21.41
N TYR A 682 -21.84 14.08 22.08
CA TYR A 682 -23.17 13.54 22.35
C TYR A 682 -24.04 14.55 23.07
N VAL A 683 -23.54 15.19 24.14
CA VAL A 683 -24.32 16.19 24.86
C VAL A 683 -24.36 17.53 24.09
N LEU A 684 -23.27 17.98 23.47
CA LEU A 684 -23.22 19.26 22.75
C LEU A 684 -24.22 19.29 21.57
N LEU A 685 -24.16 18.31 20.68
CA LEU A 685 -25.01 18.29 19.48
C LEU A 685 -26.48 18.12 19.84
N HIS A 686 -26.79 17.25 20.80
CA HIS A 686 -28.16 17.07 21.25
C HIS A 686 -28.73 18.30 21.98
N ASP A 687 -27.91 19.08 22.69
CA ASP A 687 -28.35 20.34 23.31
C ASP A 687 -28.62 21.43 22.26
N ILE A 688 -27.80 21.49 21.21
CA ILE A 688 -27.98 22.44 20.09
C ILE A 688 -29.27 22.13 19.33
N PHE A 689 -29.46 20.88 18.89
CA PHE A 689 -30.64 20.51 18.09
C PHE A 689 -31.94 20.45 18.91
N LYS A 690 -31.89 20.27 20.24
CA LYS A 690 -33.08 20.41 21.10
C LYS A 690 -33.53 21.88 21.19
N ARG A 691 -32.57 22.82 21.20
CA ARG A 691 -32.85 24.27 21.22
C ARG A 691 -33.52 24.76 19.93
N ASP A 692 -33.13 24.25 18.78
CA ASP A 692 -33.75 24.63 17.49
C ASP A 692 -35.18 24.11 17.34
N MET A 693 -35.49 22.94 17.91
CA MET A 693 -36.84 22.38 17.90
C MET A 693 -37.79 23.12 18.85
N ASP A 694 -37.31 23.59 20.01
CA ASP A 694 -38.06 24.47 20.92
C ASP A 694 -38.22 25.89 20.34
N LEU A 695 -37.22 26.43 19.62
CA LEU A 695 -37.37 27.71 18.92
C LEU A 695 -38.40 27.63 17.77
N GLY A 696 -38.42 26.54 17.01
CA GLY A 696 -39.43 26.31 15.97
C GLY A 696 -40.86 26.23 16.53
N GLN A 697 -41.04 25.63 17.70
CA GLN A 697 -42.32 25.60 18.41
C GLN A 697 -42.71 26.95 19.02
N LEU A 698 -41.74 27.73 19.52
CA LEU A 698 -41.96 29.11 19.98
C LEU A 698 -42.34 30.05 18.82
N VAL A 699 -41.68 29.95 17.67
CA VAL A 699 -41.99 30.74 16.46
C VAL A 699 -43.38 30.38 15.92
N ASN A 700 -43.77 29.10 15.92
CA ASN A 700 -45.12 28.67 15.55
C ASN A 700 -46.20 29.09 16.56
N ARG A 701 -45.89 29.14 17.87
CA ARG A 701 -46.78 29.71 18.89
C ARG A 701 -46.95 31.22 18.74
N THR A 702 -45.90 31.96 18.37
CA THR A 702 -46.03 33.39 18.06
C THR A 702 -46.77 33.64 16.73
N ARG A 703 -46.61 32.78 15.72
CA ARG A 703 -47.39 32.88 14.47
C ARG A 703 -48.87 32.60 14.68
N SER A 704 -49.24 31.63 15.53
CA SER A 704 -50.65 31.37 15.86
C SER A 704 -51.28 32.47 16.71
N LEU A 705 -50.51 33.14 17.58
CA LEU A 705 -50.96 34.31 18.33
C LEU A 705 -51.12 35.55 17.44
N VAL A 706 -50.26 35.76 16.44
CA VAL A 706 -50.37 36.90 15.50
C VAL A 706 -51.50 36.69 14.48
N LEU A 707 -51.82 35.45 14.08
CA LEU A 707 -52.96 35.15 13.20
C LEU A 707 -54.31 35.14 13.94
N SER A 708 -54.33 34.95 15.25
CA SER A 708 -55.53 35.11 16.09
C SER A 708 -55.85 36.59 16.40
N GLY A 709 -54.88 37.48 16.28
CA GLY A 709 -55.02 38.93 16.50
C GLY A 709 -55.50 39.75 15.28
N ARG A 710 -55.83 39.11 14.16
CA ARG A 710 -56.54 39.73 13.02
C ARG A 710 -57.85 38.99 12.80
N LYS A 711 -58.81 39.23 13.70
CA LYS A 711 -60.23 39.17 13.40
C LYS A 711 -60.76 40.59 13.29
#